data_AF-A0A822F5R4-F1
#
_entry.id   AF-A0A822F5R4-F1
#
_cell.length_a   1.000
_cell.length_b   1.000
_cell.length_c   1.000
_cell.angle_alpha   90.00
_cell.angle_beta   90.00
_cell.angle_gamma   90.00
#
_symmetry.space_group_name_H-M   'P 1'
#
loop_
_entity.id
_entity.type
_entity.pdbx_description
1 polymer ?
#
loop_
_entity_poly.entity_id
_entity_poly.type
_entity_poly.pdbx_seq_one_letter_code
_entity_poly.pdbx_strand_id
1 'polypeptide(L)'
;TAKLLTDESGLKTLETACGMIYNGPNNTYTCCSAQQIGIMADQFGMAKLMLGRCPSCYYNFRSLFCAMTCSSDQSRFLTIRALGNSTLYPGQTTVEAIDYDIAEDFSQRILDSCRDVLYPGGNQHSLDSMCGRPYNQCTKEAFMKYLGIDNPAVPFPIYINLINDTSENETFYNQTTFLCSEPIISTYENKTACGCLDCPKSCNPLPPDVPDKEFKIFNIDGWVFIAIIFIILLLAVFIISLFIIPKFRKSRQIIEEPTEITSLINEPIKSKQSGYLIRIRQSTEKFLERIFYRLGLFCAQHPFIILSIGTLLIIVLSCGLFKFQVTTDPVQLWSSKSSIARQQKDYFDKHFKPFYRTTQIIIVPDDQSFVTYYYLSPPAPFSQYTFGPVFKLDFLLRVLNLQTDILSLKAELYEKNQTIYLSDICLKPLEPDNDNCTVFSILQYYQNSIDNLNKHINDDFFTYFDYSTHFMTCSQAPTTTKDNPLGLSCFADFGGTINPFMILGNYTDATYSNATALVITIVIENSNDPEKIQLAEAWEKVFLDYMKNFTDTQTFLRNSGRWNETANFTVYYSAERSIQDELNRQSRSDILTILISYTIMFLYVTLTLGHIRSWRTCLIDVKISVGFVGVLFVLLSVMSSIGFYSYCGIAGTLIIFEVIPFLVLAVGVDNIFIIVQHFEKTKYEKYSSIDTCLATTISRIGPS
;
A
#
# COMPACT_ATOMS: atom_id res chain seq x y z
N THR A 1 -28.22 0.68 -58.25
CA THR A 1 -28.58 -0.75 -58.12
C THR A 1 -27.38 -1.49 -57.56
N ALA A 2 -27.61 -2.40 -56.62
CA ALA A 2 -26.54 -3.20 -56.02
C ALA A 2 -25.83 -4.06 -57.08
N LYS A 3 -24.53 -4.30 -56.90
CA LYS A 3 -23.70 -5.11 -57.80
C LYS A 3 -23.31 -6.41 -57.12
N LEU A 4 -23.20 -7.50 -57.89
CA LEU A 4 -22.66 -8.75 -57.39
C LEU A 4 -21.18 -8.57 -57.01
N LEU A 5 -20.82 -8.92 -55.78
CA LEU A 5 -19.43 -8.88 -55.32
C LEU A 5 -18.70 -10.13 -55.83
N THR A 6 -17.78 -9.94 -56.77
CA THR A 6 -17.04 -11.04 -57.44
C THR A 6 -15.60 -11.20 -56.95
N ASP A 7 -15.09 -10.21 -56.20
CA ASP A 7 -13.74 -10.23 -55.65
C ASP A 7 -13.67 -11.18 -54.44
N GLU A 8 -12.82 -12.21 -54.53
CA GLU A 8 -12.67 -13.25 -53.51
C GLU A 8 -12.14 -12.69 -52.17
N SER A 9 -11.21 -11.73 -52.23
CA SER A 9 -10.69 -11.07 -51.03
C SER A 9 -11.78 -10.21 -50.38
N GLY A 10 -12.54 -9.48 -51.18
CA GLY A 10 -13.68 -8.69 -50.72
C GLY A 10 -14.76 -9.55 -50.07
N LEU A 11 -15.10 -10.71 -50.67
CA LEU A 11 -16.07 -11.66 -50.12
C LEU A 11 -15.63 -12.22 -48.75
N LYS A 12 -14.36 -12.61 -48.63
CA LYS A 12 -13.81 -13.15 -47.37
C LYS A 12 -13.78 -12.09 -46.25
N THR A 13 -13.39 -10.86 -46.59
CA THR A 13 -13.42 -9.76 -45.62
C THR A 13 -14.85 -9.41 -45.23
N LEU A 14 -15.80 -9.44 -46.17
CA LEU A 14 -17.22 -9.19 -45.88
C LEU A 14 -17.83 -10.29 -45.01
N GLU A 15 -17.52 -11.56 -45.25
CA GLU A 15 -17.97 -12.68 -44.42
C GLU A 15 -17.52 -12.51 -42.96
N THR A 16 -16.26 -12.10 -42.76
CA THR A 16 -15.68 -11.94 -41.42
C THR A 16 -16.09 -10.63 -40.73
N ALA A 17 -16.10 -9.51 -41.45
CA ALA A 17 -16.41 -8.19 -40.89
C ALA A 17 -17.91 -7.90 -40.83
N CYS A 18 -18.71 -8.43 -41.76
CA CYS A 18 -20.11 -8.09 -41.96
C CYS A 18 -20.96 -9.32 -42.32
N GLY A 19 -20.80 -10.43 -41.59
CA GLY A 19 -21.51 -11.69 -41.86
C GLY A 19 -23.05 -11.58 -41.95
N MET A 20 -23.64 -10.52 -41.40
CA MET A 20 -25.08 -10.24 -41.46
C MET A 20 -25.62 -9.82 -42.84
N ILE A 21 -24.76 -9.40 -43.77
CA ILE A 21 -25.13 -9.01 -45.14
C ILE A 21 -24.49 -9.94 -46.18
N TYR A 22 -23.76 -10.95 -45.75
CA TYR A 22 -23.17 -11.97 -46.61
C TYR A 22 -24.19 -13.07 -46.91
N ASN A 23 -24.38 -13.40 -48.19
CA ASN A 23 -25.35 -14.40 -48.65
C ASN A 23 -24.69 -15.54 -49.45
N GLY A 24 -23.37 -15.73 -49.29
CA GLY A 24 -22.58 -16.71 -50.03
C GLY A 24 -21.89 -16.12 -51.28
N PRO A 25 -20.94 -16.86 -51.88
CA PRO A 25 -20.02 -16.32 -52.89
C PRO A 25 -20.73 -15.87 -54.18
N ASN A 26 -21.85 -16.51 -54.54
CA ASN A 26 -22.55 -16.24 -55.81
C ASN A 26 -23.82 -15.41 -55.67
N ASN A 27 -24.24 -15.09 -54.43
CA ASN A 27 -25.52 -14.42 -54.15
C ASN A 27 -25.36 -13.13 -53.32
N THR A 28 -24.13 -12.68 -53.09
CA THR A 28 -23.87 -11.48 -52.28
C THR A 28 -23.84 -10.23 -53.17
N TYR A 29 -24.93 -9.46 -53.13
CA TYR A 29 -25.05 -8.16 -53.79
C TYR A 29 -24.76 -7.03 -52.79
N THR A 30 -23.91 -6.08 -53.17
CA THR A 30 -23.51 -4.96 -52.31
C THR A 30 -23.47 -3.65 -53.08
N CYS A 31 -23.55 -2.53 -52.36
CA CYS A 31 -23.35 -1.18 -52.92
C CYS A 31 -21.92 -0.64 -52.72
N CYS A 32 -20.99 -1.49 -52.24
CA CYS A 32 -19.61 -1.11 -51.97
C CYS A 32 -18.61 -1.95 -52.77
N SER A 33 -17.40 -1.44 -52.95
CA SER A 33 -16.28 -2.14 -53.58
C SER A 33 -15.48 -2.96 -52.57
N ALA A 34 -14.70 -3.94 -53.04
CA ALA A 34 -13.79 -4.72 -52.21
C ALA A 34 -12.80 -3.84 -51.42
N GLN A 35 -12.34 -2.72 -52.01
CA GLN A 35 -11.49 -1.76 -51.34
C GLN A 35 -12.21 -1.04 -50.19
N GLN A 36 -13.46 -0.62 -50.38
CA GLN A 36 -14.25 0.00 -49.32
C GLN A 36 -14.53 -0.98 -48.17
N ILE A 37 -14.75 -2.26 -48.49
CA ILE A 37 -14.92 -3.33 -47.48
C ILE A 37 -13.63 -3.47 -46.65
N GLY A 38 -12.46 -3.50 -47.30
CA GLY A 38 -11.17 -3.55 -46.63
C GLY A 38 -10.95 -2.36 -45.68
N ILE A 39 -11.16 -1.14 -46.18
CA ILE A 39 -11.03 0.09 -45.38
C ILE A 39 -11.97 0.08 -44.19
N MET A 40 -13.25 -0.29 -44.39
CA MET A 40 -14.22 -0.39 -43.30
C MET A 40 -13.80 -1.43 -42.25
N ALA A 41 -13.31 -2.59 -42.67
CA ALA A 41 -12.85 -3.63 -41.76
C ALA A 41 -11.63 -3.18 -40.93
N ASP A 42 -10.70 -2.44 -41.54
CA ASP A 42 -9.53 -1.88 -40.84
C ASP A 42 -9.97 -0.85 -39.78
N GLN A 43 -10.95 0.00 -40.09
CA GLN A 43 -11.51 0.97 -39.15
C GLN A 43 -12.21 0.32 -37.95
N PHE A 44 -12.77 -0.89 -38.12
CA PHE A 44 -13.31 -1.66 -37.00
C PHE A 44 -12.26 -2.16 -36.02
N GLY A 45 -10.96 -2.07 -36.32
CA GLY A 45 -9.87 -2.49 -35.42
C GLY A 45 -9.94 -1.81 -34.04
N MET A 46 -10.17 -0.49 -34.02
CA MET A 46 -10.29 0.28 -32.76
C MET A 46 -11.58 -0.09 -32.00
N ALA A 47 -12.71 -0.20 -32.71
CA ALA A 47 -13.96 -0.63 -32.11
C ALA A 47 -13.87 -2.06 -31.55
N LYS A 48 -13.10 -2.94 -32.20
CA LYS A 48 -12.85 -4.32 -31.74
C LYS A 48 -12.02 -4.36 -30.47
N LEU A 49 -11.05 -3.46 -30.31
CA LEU A 49 -10.26 -3.36 -29.08
C LEU A 49 -11.13 -2.97 -27.88
N MET A 50 -12.11 -2.10 -28.10
CA MET A 50 -13.03 -1.61 -27.06
C MET A 50 -14.16 -2.62 -26.79
N LEU A 51 -14.90 -3.01 -27.83
CA LEU A 51 -16.15 -3.76 -27.72
C LEU A 51 -15.99 -5.28 -27.89
N GLY A 52 -14.82 -5.74 -28.34
CA GLY A 52 -14.60 -7.14 -28.75
C GLY A 52 -14.68 -8.17 -27.63
N ARG A 53 -14.64 -7.74 -26.35
CA ARG A 53 -14.89 -8.62 -25.20
C ARG A 53 -16.33 -9.15 -25.16
N CYS A 54 -17.29 -8.37 -25.66
CA CYS A 54 -18.69 -8.74 -25.75
C CYS A 54 -19.09 -8.94 -27.23
N PRO A 55 -19.18 -10.19 -27.71
CA PRO A 55 -19.49 -10.47 -29.11
C PRO A 55 -20.80 -9.80 -29.58
N SER A 56 -21.86 -9.87 -28.77
CA SER A 56 -23.19 -9.33 -29.11
C SER A 56 -23.15 -7.81 -29.34
N CYS A 57 -22.46 -7.08 -28.47
CA CYS A 57 -22.22 -5.64 -28.64
C CYS A 57 -21.46 -5.34 -29.94
N TYR A 58 -20.34 -6.03 -30.16
CA TYR A 58 -19.52 -5.79 -31.35
C TYR A 58 -20.24 -6.18 -32.66
N TYR A 59 -21.09 -7.21 -32.63
CA TYR A 59 -21.95 -7.57 -33.76
C TYR A 59 -22.97 -6.45 -34.07
N ASN A 60 -23.71 -5.99 -33.06
CA ASN A 60 -24.72 -4.94 -33.24
C ASN A 60 -24.07 -3.63 -33.74
N PHE A 61 -22.89 -3.28 -33.20
CA PHE A 61 -22.10 -2.13 -33.64
C PHE A 61 -21.71 -2.25 -35.13
N ARG A 62 -21.16 -3.41 -35.55
CA ARG A 62 -20.80 -3.64 -36.95
C ARG A 62 -22.02 -3.59 -37.87
N SER A 63 -23.17 -4.11 -37.44
CA SER A 63 -24.43 -4.09 -38.22
C SER A 63 -24.76 -2.67 -38.71
N LEU A 64 -24.65 -1.68 -37.82
CA LEU A 64 -24.94 -0.28 -38.12
C LEU A 64 -24.11 0.23 -39.31
N PHE A 65 -22.80 0.00 -39.29
CA PHE A 65 -21.86 0.51 -40.31
C PHE A 65 -21.79 -0.36 -41.56
N CYS A 66 -21.94 -1.68 -41.43
CA CYS A 66 -22.00 -2.61 -42.54
C CYS A 66 -23.22 -2.30 -43.44
N ALA A 67 -24.38 -2.04 -42.83
CA ALA A 67 -25.57 -1.68 -43.57
C ALA A 67 -25.46 -0.30 -44.22
N MET A 68 -24.97 0.68 -43.47
CA MET A 68 -24.72 2.03 -43.98
C MET A 68 -23.78 2.02 -45.19
N THR A 69 -22.73 1.20 -45.18
CA THR A 69 -21.69 1.24 -46.22
C THR A 69 -22.00 0.36 -47.42
N CYS A 70 -22.53 -0.85 -47.17
CA CYS A 70 -22.51 -1.93 -48.16
C CYS A 70 -23.87 -2.56 -48.49
N SER A 71 -24.95 -2.24 -47.76
CA SER A 71 -26.27 -2.86 -47.96
C SER A 71 -26.75 -2.75 -49.41
N SER A 72 -27.40 -3.80 -49.93
CA SER A 72 -28.01 -3.76 -51.26
C SER A 72 -29.16 -2.76 -51.35
N ASP A 73 -29.81 -2.49 -50.22
CA ASP A 73 -31.03 -1.69 -50.10
C ASP A 73 -30.75 -0.33 -49.44
N GLN A 74 -29.51 0.15 -49.53
CA GLN A 74 -29.01 1.38 -48.90
C GLN A 74 -29.90 2.60 -49.14
N SER A 75 -30.49 2.74 -50.33
CA SER A 75 -31.36 3.86 -50.70
C SER A 75 -32.68 3.92 -49.94
N ARG A 76 -33.04 2.86 -49.19
CA ARG A 76 -34.28 2.82 -48.41
C ARG A 76 -34.19 3.67 -47.14
N PHE A 77 -33.00 3.75 -46.54
CA PHE A 77 -32.77 4.32 -45.21
C PHE A 77 -31.62 5.33 -45.14
N LEU A 78 -30.91 5.56 -46.25
CA LEU A 78 -29.94 6.65 -46.39
C LEU A 78 -30.42 7.70 -47.38
N THR A 79 -30.26 8.96 -47.00
CA THR A 79 -30.43 10.09 -47.91
C THR A 79 -29.18 10.97 -47.92
N ILE A 80 -28.84 11.52 -49.09
CA ILE A 80 -27.67 12.37 -49.24
C ILE A 80 -28.04 13.79 -48.83
N ARG A 81 -27.38 14.31 -47.80
CA ARG A 81 -27.62 15.66 -47.29
C ARG A 81 -26.78 16.71 -48.02
N ALA A 82 -25.51 16.40 -48.29
CA ALA A 82 -24.58 17.32 -48.94
C ALA A 82 -23.68 16.60 -49.95
N LEU A 83 -23.46 17.25 -51.09
CA LEU A 83 -22.56 16.82 -52.15
C LEU A 83 -21.46 17.86 -52.33
N GLY A 84 -20.23 17.38 -52.45
CA GLY A 84 -19.04 18.15 -52.78
C GLY A 84 -18.50 17.82 -54.16
N ASN A 85 -17.51 18.59 -54.60
CA ASN A 85 -16.73 18.28 -55.79
C ASN A 85 -15.46 17.54 -55.36
N SER A 86 -15.17 16.40 -56.01
CA SER A 86 -13.96 15.64 -55.72
C SER A 86 -12.71 16.43 -56.05
N THR A 87 -11.83 16.60 -55.07
CA THR A 87 -10.48 17.16 -55.26
C THR A 87 -9.51 16.15 -55.89
N LEU A 88 -9.78 14.85 -55.71
CA LEU A 88 -8.96 13.74 -56.21
C LEU A 88 -9.36 13.30 -57.63
N TYR A 89 -10.64 13.40 -57.98
CA TYR A 89 -11.17 12.96 -59.28
C TYR A 89 -11.97 14.08 -59.95
N PRO A 90 -11.31 14.96 -60.74
CA PRO A 90 -11.96 16.09 -61.38
C PRO A 90 -13.20 15.67 -62.19
N GLY A 91 -14.35 16.31 -61.91
CA GLY A 91 -15.63 16.02 -62.56
C GLY A 91 -16.49 14.94 -61.88
N GLN A 92 -16.02 14.36 -60.77
CA GLN A 92 -16.83 13.48 -59.91
C GLN A 92 -17.35 14.23 -58.67
N THR A 93 -18.53 13.84 -58.21
CA THR A 93 -19.11 14.33 -56.96
C THR A 93 -18.73 13.43 -55.79
N THR A 94 -18.46 14.03 -54.64
CA THR A 94 -18.21 13.35 -53.36
C THR A 94 -19.38 13.55 -52.41
N VAL A 95 -19.65 12.58 -51.55
CA VAL A 95 -20.64 12.72 -50.49
C VAL A 95 -19.98 13.40 -49.29
N GLU A 96 -20.50 14.55 -48.87
CA GLU A 96 -19.96 15.33 -47.75
C GLU A 96 -20.76 15.13 -46.46
N ALA A 97 -22.05 14.83 -46.55
CA ALA A 97 -22.88 14.50 -45.40
C ALA A 97 -24.05 13.61 -45.80
N ILE A 98 -24.48 12.73 -44.90
CA ILE A 98 -25.64 11.84 -45.07
C ILE A 98 -26.59 11.91 -43.90
N ASP A 99 -27.85 11.63 -44.18
CA ASP A 99 -28.90 11.32 -43.22
C ASP A 99 -29.11 9.81 -43.19
N TYR A 100 -29.07 9.22 -41.99
CA TYR A 100 -29.22 7.80 -41.76
C TYR A 100 -30.38 7.53 -40.81
N ASP A 101 -31.48 7.03 -41.36
CA ASP A 101 -32.70 6.75 -40.62
C ASP A 101 -32.68 5.31 -40.09
N ILE A 102 -32.66 5.15 -38.77
CA ILE A 102 -32.63 3.85 -38.10
C ILE A 102 -33.80 3.70 -37.12
N ALA A 103 -34.23 2.46 -36.88
CA ALA A 103 -35.27 2.19 -35.89
C ALA A 103 -34.80 2.58 -34.47
N GLU A 104 -35.69 3.20 -33.69
CA GLU A 104 -35.39 3.58 -32.31
C GLU A 104 -35.03 2.36 -31.44
N ASP A 105 -35.78 1.25 -31.57
CA ASP A 105 -35.51 0.00 -30.84
C ASP A 105 -34.14 -0.59 -31.20
N PHE A 106 -33.78 -0.56 -32.49
CA PHE A 106 -32.46 -1.01 -32.95
C PHE A 106 -31.33 -0.24 -32.26
N SER A 107 -31.46 1.09 -32.15
CA SER A 107 -30.46 1.94 -31.48
C SER A 107 -30.35 1.65 -29.98
N GLN A 108 -31.49 1.43 -29.31
CA GLN A 108 -31.52 1.11 -27.88
C GLN A 108 -30.87 -0.25 -27.62
N ARG A 109 -31.14 -1.26 -28.45
CA ARG A 109 -30.56 -2.60 -28.28
C ARG A 109 -29.06 -2.62 -28.53
N ILE A 110 -28.53 -1.81 -29.44
CA ILE A 110 -27.08 -1.61 -29.57
C ILE A 110 -26.52 -1.08 -28.24
N LEU A 111 -27.07 0.03 -27.73
CA LEU A 111 -26.60 0.63 -26.47
C LEU A 111 -26.66 -0.35 -25.31
N ASP A 112 -27.79 -1.04 -25.14
CA ASP A 112 -28.00 -2.00 -24.04
C ASP A 112 -27.04 -3.20 -24.12
N SER A 113 -26.72 -3.65 -25.32
CA SER A 113 -25.74 -4.74 -25.51
C SER A 113 -24.31 -4.31 -25.14
N CYS A 114 -23.99 -3.01 -25.28
CA CYS A 114 -22.66 -2.45 -25.04
C CYS A 114 -22.51 -1.78 -23.67
N ARG A 115 -23.59 -1.64 -22.90
CA ARG A 115 -23.68 -0.77 -21.73
C ARG A 115 -22.61 -1.02 -20.68
N ASP A 116 -22.38 -2.29 -20.37
CA ASP A 116 -21.51 -2.71 -19.27
C ASP A 116 -20.17 -3.28 -19.76
N VAL A 117 -19.84 -3.15 -21.05
CA VAL A 117 -18.62 -3.73 -21.64
C VAL A 117 -17.39 -2.97 -21.17
N LEU A 118 -16.43 -3.67 -20.57
CA LEU A 118 -15.23 -3.05 -19.99
C LEU A 118 -14.09 -2.96 -21.01
N TYR A 119 -13.34 -1.87 -20.97
CA TYR A 119 -12.11 -1.72 -21.74
C TYR A 119 -10.94 -2.45 -21.05
N PRO A 120 -10.28 -3.42 -21.71
CA PRO A 120 -9.19 -4.21 -21.11
C PRO A 120 -8.02 -3.39 -20.54
N GLY A 121 -7.73 -2.23 -21.11
CA GLY A 121 -6.55 -1.41 -20.75
C GLY A 121 -6.76 -0.46 -19.57
N GLY A 122 -7.98 -0.34 -19.02
CA GLY A 122 -8.29 0.67 -18.00
C GLY A 122 -9.33 0.27 -16.95
N ASN A 123 -9.95 -0.90 -17.05
CA ASN A 123 -11.06 -1.33 -16.18
C ASN A 123 -12.19 -0.29 -16.05
N GLN A 124 -12.40 0.47 -17.12
CA GLN A 124 -13.48 1.46 -17.31
C GLN A 124 -14.49 0.92 -18.31
N HIS A 125 -15.69 1.51 -18.37
CA HIS A 125 -16.65 1.12 -19.39
C HIS A 125 -16.20 1.64 -20.76
N SER A 126 -16.32 0.82 -21.80
CA SER A 126 -15.96 1.21 -23.17
C SER A 126 -16.77 2.41 -23.64
N LEU A 127 -18.01 2.57 -23.15
CA LEU A 127 -18.86 3.71 -23.44
C LEU A 127 -18.33 5.03 -22.87
N ASP A 128 -17.52 5.02 -21.81
CA ASP A 128 -16.86 6.24 -21.32
C ASP A 128 -15.99 6.88 -22.42
N SER A 129 -15.44 6.07 -23.32
CA SER A 129 -14.65 6.53 -24.48
C SER A 129 -15.47 6.67 -25.78
N MET A 130 -16.67 6.07 -25.85
CA MET A 130 -17.44 5.95 -27.10
C MET A 130 -18.79 6.71 -27.09
N CYS A 131 -19.03 7.55 -26.08
CA CYS A 131 -20.29 8.32 -25.96
C CYS A 131 -20.08 9.83 -25.81
N GLY A 132 -18.83 10.30 -25.68
CA GLY A 132 -18.52 11.71 -25.40
C GLY A 132 -19.02 12.21 -24.03
N ARG A 133 -19.51 11.29 -23.19
CA ARG A 133 -20.09 11.52 -21.86
C ARG A 133 -19.87 10.26 -21.00
N PRO A 134 -19.96 10.35 -19.66
CA PRO A 134 -19.81 9.20 -18.78
C PRO A 134 -20.84 8.10 -19.07
N TYR A 135 -20.48 6.84 -18.84
CA TYR A 135 -21.32 5.67 -19.14
C TYR A 135 -22.72 5.75 -18.52
N ASN A 136 -22.83 6.31 -17.31
CA ASN A 136 -24.08 6.43 -16.56
C ASN A 136 -25.05 7.47 -17.17
N GLN A 137 -24.53 8.45 -17.90
CA GLN A 137 -25.26 9.51 -18.59
C GLN A 137 -25.36 9.27 -20.10
N CYS A 138 -24.80 8.17 -20.60
CA CYS A 138 -24.85 7.82 -22.00
C CYS A 138 -26.26 7.35 -22.39
N THR A 139 -26.96 8.17 -23.17
CA THR A 139 -28.25 7.82 -23.79
C THR A 139 -28.05 7.34 -25.22
N LYS A 140 -29.07 6.72 -25.82
CA LYS A 140 -28.99 6.23 -27.20
C LYS A 140 -28.77 7.36 -28.20
N GLU A 141 -29.36 8.53 -27.96
CA GLU A 141 -29.19 9.71 -28.81
C GLU A 141 -27.76 10.23 -28.71
N ALA A 142 -27.20 10.33 -27.49
CA ALA A 142 -25.83 10.75 -27.27
C ALA A 142 -24.85 9.77 -27.94
N PHE A 143 -25.07 8.47 -27.77
CA PHE A 143 -24.25 7.42 -28.37
C PHE A 143 -24.27 7.48 -29.90
N MET A 144 -25.46 7.56 -30.51
CA MET A 144 -25.57 7.65 -31.98
C MET A 144 -24.99 8.97 -32.53
N LYS A 145 -25.20 10.08 -31.83
CA LYS A 145 -24.61 11.37 -32.20
C LYS A 145 -23.08 11.35 -32.12
N TYR A 146 -22.52 10.66 -31.12
CA TYR A 146 -21.08 10.45 -31.02
C TYR A 146 -20.54 9.65 -32.20
N LEU A 147 -21.19 8.55 -32.56
CA LEU A 147 -20.77 7.72 -33.70
C LEU A 147 -20.86 8.43 -35.05
N GLY A 148 -21.68 9.48 -35.18
CA GLY A 148 -21.92 10.16 -36.43
C GLY A 148 -21.30 11.55 -36.60
N ILE A 149 -21.15 12.33 -35.52
CA ILE A 149 -20.75 13.76 -35.63
C ILE A 149 -19.81 14.20 -34.52
N ASP A 150 -20.06 13.82 -33.27
CA ASP A 150 -19.29 14.37 -32.14
C ASP A 150 -17.92 13.72 -31.98
N ASN A 151 -17.66 12.57 -32.62
CA ASN A 151 -16.36 11.90 -32.62
C ASN A 151 -15.45 12.47 -33.73
N PRO A 152 -14.26 13.03 -33.38
CA PRO A 152 -13.32 13.58 -34.36
C PRO A 152 -12.70 12.54 -35.30
N ALA A 153 -12.83 11.24 -35.00
CA ALA A 153 -12.39 10.16 -35.88
C ALA A 153 -13.39 9.86 -37.02
N VAL A 154 -14.58 10.47 -37.03
CA VAL A 154 -15.58 10.26 -38.08
C VAL A 154 -15.13 10.98 -39.36
N PRO A 155 -15.07 10.29 -40.52
CA PRO A 155 -14.48 10.86 -41.74
C PRO A 155 -15.32 11.97 -42.38
N PHE A 156 -16.64 11.93 -42.21
CA PHE A 156 -17.58 12.96 -42.66
C PHE A 156 -18.86 12.90 -41.80
N PRO A 157 -19.60 14.00 -41.61
CA PRO A 157 -20.78 14.01 -40.75
C PRO A 157 -21.88 13.02 -41.20
N ILE A 158 -22.28 12.16 -40.27
CA ILE A 158 -23.38 11.19 -40.42
C ILE A 158 -24.49 11.59 -39.43
N TYR A 159 -25.60 12.09 -39.94
CA TYR A 159 -26.76 12.47 -39.13
C TYR A 159 -27.66 11.26 -38.93
N ILE A 160 -27.51 10.59 -37.79
CA ILE A 160 -28.31 9.41 -37.44
C ILE A 160 -29.64 9.86 -36.83
N ASN A 161 -30.74 9.61 -37.53
CA ASN A 161 -32.10 9.94 -37.09
C ASN A 161 -32.78 8.68 -36.53
N LEU A 162 -33.39 8.81 -35.35
CA LEU A 162 -34.10 7.72 -34.69
C LEU A 162 -35.58 7.78 -35.06
N ILE A 163 -36.08 6.77 -35.77
CA ILE A 163 -37.46 6.68 -36.23
C ILE A 163 -38.24 5.72 -35.32
N ASN A 164 -39.37 6.20 -34.82
CA ASN A 164 -40.32 5.43 -34.04
C ASN A 164 -41.63 5.32 -34.82
N ASP A 165 -41.61 4.50 -35.86
CA ASP A 165 -42.75 4.29 -36.75
C ASP A 165 -43.07 2.80 -36.87
N THR A 166 -44.35 2.47 -36.73
CA THR A 166 -44.91 1.10 -36.88
C THR A 166 -45.60 0.91 -38.24
N SER A 167 -45.55 1.92 -39.12
CA SER A 167 -46.15 1.90 -40.45
C SER A 167 -45.46 0.91 -41.39
N GLU A 168 -46.23 0.18 -42.19
CA GLU A 168 -45.76 -0.88 -43.11
C GLU A 168 -44.82 -0.39 -44.24
N ASN A 169 -44.65 0.93 -44.44
CA ASN A 169 -43.67 1.48 -45.37
C ASN A 169 -42.34 1.75 -44.64
N GLU A 170 -41.53 0.71 -44.45
CA GLU A 170 -40.24 0.80 -43.74
C GLU A 170 -39.18 1.62 -44.53
N THR A 171 -39.12 2.93 -44.32
CA THR A 171 -38.05 3.81 -44.86
C THR A 171 -36.84 3.94 -43.93
N PHE A 172 -36.68 3.02 -42.97
CA PHE A 172 -35.60 3.03 -42.00
C PHE A 172 -34.92 1.67 -41.90
N TYR A 173 -33.71 1.66 -41.35
CA TYR A 173 -32.95 0.44 -41.14
C TYR A 173 -33.35 -0.24 -39.84
N ASN A 174 -33.66 -1.54 -39.93
CA ASN A 174 -33.97 -2.39 -38.80
C ASN A 174 -33.46 -3.82 -39.09
N GLN A 175 -32.64 -4.37 -38.20
CA GLN A 175 -32.13 -5.74 -38.32
C GLN A 175 -32.15 -6.43 -36.94
N THR A 176 -32.08 -7.76 -36.93
CA THR A 176 -31.93 -8.55 -35.70
C THR A 176 -30.67 -8.16 -34.93
N THR A 177 -30.87 -7.69 -33.70
CA THR A 177 -29.82 -7.42 -32.72
C THR A 177 -29.83 -8.45 -31.60
N PHE A 178 -28.68 -8.69 -30.97
CA PHE A 178 -28.55 -9.61 -29.85
C PHE A 178 -28.26 -8.85 -28.56
N LEU A 179 -28.95 -9.15 -27.46
CA LEU A 179 -28.62 -8.60 -26.15
C LEU A 179 -27.30 -9.19 -25.63
N CYS A 180 -26.67 -8.56 -24.64
CA CYS A 180 -25.40 -9.05 -24.09
C CYS A 180 -25.53 -10.44 -23.43
N SER A 181 -26.72 -10.78 -22.92
CA SER A 181 -27.04 -12.08 -22.33
C SER A 181 -27.41 -13.15 -23.36
N GLU A 182 -27.54 -12.79 -24.64
CA GLU A 182 -27.96 -13.69 -25.71
C GLU A 182 -26.74 -14.12 -26.54
N PRO A 183 -26.63 -15.42 -26.91
CA PRO A 183 -25.63 -15.85 -27.87
C PRO A 183 -25.97 -15.35 -29.28
N ILE A 184 -24.95 -15.05 -30.08
CA ILE A 184 -25.13 -14.76 -31.49
C ILE A 184 -25.31 -16.08 -32.23
N ILE A 185 -26.50 -16.26 -32.80
CA ILE A 185 -26.79 -17.38 -33.68
C ILE A 185 -27.24 -16.80 -35.02
N SER A 186 -26.31 -16.71 -35.96
CA SER A 186 -26.58 -16.30 -37.34
C SER A 186 -26.00 -17.33 -38.32
N THR A 187 -26.41 -17.25 -39.58
CA THR A 187 -26.02 -18.19 -40.63
C THR A 187 -24.50 -18.35 -40.78
N TYR A 188 -23.74 -17.26 -40.54
CA TYR A 188 -22.29 -17.22 -40.74
C TYR A 188 -21.49 -16.88 -39.47
N GLU A 189 -22.16 -16.58 -38.36
CA GLU A 189 -21.51 -16.25 -37.08
C GLU A 189 -22.23 -16.92 -35.91
N ASN A 190 -21.50 -17.78 -35.19
CA ASN A 190 -21.97 -18.47 -33.98
C ASN A 190 -21.02 -18.17 -32.82
N LYS A 191 -21.50 -17.39 -31.83
CA LYS A 191 -20.72 -16.96 -30.67
C LYS A 191 -21.55 -17.09 -29.40
N THR A 192 -20.87 -17.39 -28.30
CA THR A 192 -21.48 -17.41 -26.96
C THR A 192 -21.91 -16.02 -26.51
N ALA A 193 -22.82 -15.95 -25.54
CA ALA A 193 -23.20 -14.70 -24.87
C ALA A 193 -21.99 -14.04 -24.20
N CYS A 194 -22.12 -12.75 -23.88
CA CYS A 194 -21.07 -11.98 -23.22
C CYS A 194 -20.83 -12.46 -21.79
N GLY A 195 -19.58 -12.39 -21.35
CA GLY A 195 -19.20 -12.78 -19.99
C GLY A 195 -19.85 -11.88 -18.93
N CYS A 196 -20.03 -12.42 -17.73
CA CYS A 196 -20.67 -11.73 -16.59
C CYS A 196 -20.02 -10.37 -16.24
N LEU A 197 -18.70 -10.26 -16.35
CA LEU A 197 -17.97 -9.00 -16.10
C LEU A 197 -18.37 -7.87 -17.07
N ASP A 198 -18.70 -8.24 -18.31
CA ASP A 198 -19.04 -7.30 -19.39
C ASP A 198 -20.55 -7.21 -19.61
N CYS A 199 -21.34 -8.00 -18.87
CA CYS A 199 -22.80 -8.07 -18.92
C CYS A 199 -23.33 -8.65 -17.60
N PRO A 200 -23.73 -7.81 -16.63
CA PRO A 200 -24.28 -8.26 -15.35
C PRO A 200 -25.51 -9.16 -15.49
N LYS A 201 -26.28 -8.99 -16.57
CA LYS A 201 -27.45 -9.84 -16.88
C LYS A 201 -27.07 -11.29 -17.24
N SER A 202 -25.82 -11.54 -17.62
CA SER A 202 -25.28 -12.89 -17.84
C SER A 202 -24.75 -13.56 -16.57
N CYS A 203 -24.71 -12.85 -15.44
CA CYS A 203 -24.18 -13.39 -14.19
C CYS A 203 -25.14 -14.38 -13.54
N ASN A 204 -24.56 -15.45 -13.00
CA ASN A 204 -25.27 -16.25 -12.01
C ASN A 204 -25.41 -15.44 -10.72
N PRO A 205 -26.51 -15.62 -9.95
CA PRO A 205 -26.66 -14.98 -8.66
C PRO A 205 -25.44 -15.30 -7.78
N LEU A 206 -24.92 -14.27 -7.10
CA LEU A 206 -23.76 -14.40 -6.23
C LEU A 206 -24.01 -15.47 -5.16
N PRO A 207 -23.04 -16.35 -4.86
CA PRO A 207 -23.12 -17.18 -3.67
C PRO A 207 -23.19 -16.26 -2.44
N PRO A 208 -23.93 -16.65 -1.38
CA PRO A 208 -24.01 -15.85 -0.17
C PRO A 208 -22.62 -15.62 0.43
N ASP A 209 -22.39 -14.41 0.94
CA ASP A 209 -21.12 -14.03 1.56
C ASP A 209 -20.71 -15.07 2.60
N VAL A 210 -19.48 -15.57 2.48
CA VAL A 210 -18.90 -16.43 3.51
C VAL A 210 -18.52 -15.49 4.65
N PRO A 211 -19.19 -15.55 5.81
CA PRO A 211 -18.84 -14.67 6.92
C PRO A 211 -17.38 -14.90 7.30
N ASP A 212 -16.72 -13.83 7.75
CA ASP A 212 -15.37 -13.91 8.31
C ASP A 212 -15.30 -15.08 9.29
N LYS A 213 -14.25 -15.90 9.18
CA LYS A 213 -14.05 -17.02 10.08
C LYS A 213 -13.81 -16.48 11.48
N GLU A 214 -14.88 -16.37 12.25
CA GLU A 214 -14.83 -16.07 13.67
C GLU A 214 -13.96 -17.15 14.34
N PHE A 215 -12.99 -16.73 15.15
CA PHE A 215 -12.13 -17.65 15.90
C PHE A 215 -12.97 -18.38 16.94
N LYS A 216 -13.57 -19.51 16.53
CA LYS A 216 -14.43 -20.34 17.36
C LYS A 216 -13.79 -21.70 17.63
N ILE A 217 -13.85 -22.12 18.89
CA ILE A 217 -13.48 -23.46 19.32
C ILE A 217 -14.74 -24.09 19.92
N PHE A 218 -15.18 -25.24 19.39
CA PHE A 218 -16.46 -25.87 19.76
C PHE A 218 -17.68 -24.92 19.71
N ASN A 219 -17.72 -24.02 18.71
CA ASN A 219 -18.78 -23.02 18.53
C ASN A 219 -18.90 -21.96 19.65
N ILE A 220 -17.88 -21.83 20.49
CA ILE A 220 -17.71 -20.74 21.47
C ILE A 220 -16.58 -19.84 20.96
N ASP A 221 -16.63 -18.54 21.26
CA ASP A 221 -15.50 -17.63 21.02
C ASP A 221 -14.21 -18.21 21.61
N GLY A 222 -13.16 -18.29 20.81
CA GLY A 222 -11.92 -18.96 21.17
C GLY A 222 -11.17 -18.27 22.33
N TRP A 223 -11.31 -16.94 22.49
CA TRP A 223 -10.77 -16.23 23.65
C TRP A 223 -11.52 -16.61 24.92
N VAL A 224 -12.85 -16.73 24.84
CA VAL A 224 -13.68 -17.19 25.96
C VAL A 224 -13.32 -18.63 26.33
N PHE A 225 -13.11 -19.51 25.36
CA PHE A 225 -12.70 -20.89 25.61
C PHE A 225 -11.34 -20.97 26.32
N ILE A 226 -10.35 -20.21 25.87
CA ILE A 226 -9.02 -20.12 26.51
C ILE A 226 -9.15 -19.57 27.94
N ALA A 227 -9.96 -18.53 28.14
CA ALA A 227 -10.20 -17.95 29.47
C ALA A 227 -10.85 -18.96 30.42
N ILE A 228 -11.82 -19.75 29.96
CA ILE A 228 -12.46 -20.81 30.76
C ILE A 228 -11.44 -21.87 31.16
N ILE A 229 -10.61 -22.35 30.23
CA ILE A 229 -9.55 -23.32 30.54
C ILE A 229 -8.59 -22.74 31.59
N PHE A 230 -8.17 -21.49 31.44
CA PHE A 230 -7.28 -20.83 32.38
C PHE A 230 -7.89 -20.71 33.78
N ILE A 231 -9.17 -20.34 33.87
CA ILE A 231 -9.92 -20.26 35.13
C ILE A 231 -10.06 -21.65 35.76
N ILE A 232 -10.39 -22.68 34.98
CA ILE A 232 -10.49 -24.06 35.48
C ILE A 232 -9.14 -24.53 36.03
N LEU A 233 -8.05 -24.24 35.32
CA LEU A 233 -6.70 -24.60 35.77
C LEU A 233 -6.36 -23.89 37.09
N LEU A 234 -6.63 -22.58 37.20
CA LEU A 234 -6.42 -21.82 38.43
C LEU A 234 -7.27 -22.33 39.60
N LEU A 235 -8.55 -22.62 39.36
CA LEU A 235 -9.45 -23.19 40.37
C LEU A 235 -9.02 -24.59 40.78
N ALA A 236 -8.57 -25.43 39.85
CA ALA A 236 -8.02 -26.75 40.16
C ALA A 236 -6.78 -26.64 41.04
N VAL A 237 -5.83 -25.75 40.71
CA VAL A 237 -4.64 -25.50 41.54
C VAL A 237 -5.04 -24.99 42.93
N PHE A 238 -6.00 -24.06 43.00
CA PHE A 238 -6.51 -23.52 44.26
C PHE A 238 -7.16 -24.61 45.12
N ILE A 239 -8.05 -25.42 44.54
CA ILE A 239 -8.74 -26.53 45.22
C ILE A 239 -7.72 -27.60 45.67
N ILE A 240 -6.80 -28.00 44.80
CA ILE A 240 -5.72 -28.93 45.13
C ILE A 240 -4.91 -28.38 46.31
N SER A 241 -4.56 -27.09 46.29
CA SER A 241 -3.87 -26.46 47.41
C SER A 241 -4.70 -26.52 48.71
N LEU A 242 -6.01 -26.24 48.66
CA LEU A 242 -6.90 -26.30 49.81
C LEU A 242 -7.08 -27.71 50.38
N PHE A 243 -7.00 -28.77 49.57
CA PHE A 243 -7.10 -30.16 50.06
C PHE A 243 -5.74 -30.73 50.50
N ILE A 244 -4.66 -30.33 49.84
CA ILE A 244 -3.31 -30.81 50.13
C ILE A 244 -2.72 -30.11 51.36
N ILE A 245 -2.83 -28.79 51.49
CA ILE A 245 -2.27 -28.00 52.60
C ILE A 245 -2.74 -28.49 53.98
N PRO A 246 -4.04 -28.73 54.25
CA PRO A 246 -4.50 -29.24 55.54
C PRO A 246 -4.12 -30.71 55.77
N LYS A 247 -4.04 -31.56 54.73
CA LYS A 247 -3.50 -32.93 54.89
C LYS A 247 -2.02 -32.92 55.30
N PHE A 248 -1.23 -32.01 54.73
CA PHE A 248 0.17 -31.79 55.16
C PHE A 248 0.27 -31.14 56.55
N ARG A 249 -0.63 -30.24 56.94
CA ARG A 249 -0.68 -29.67 58.31
C ARG A 249 -1.10 -30.71 59.36
N LYS A 250 -2.11 -31.53 59.08
CA LYS A 250 -2.60 -32.58 59.99
C LYS A 250 -1.56 -33.70 60.18
N SER A 251 -0.79 -34.02 59.13
CA SER A 251 0.37 -34.92 59.23
C SER A 251 1.55 -34.33 60.03
N ARG A 252 1.63 -33.00 60.20
CA ARG A 252 2.63 -32.32 61.05
C ARG A 252 2.23 -32.28 62.53
N GLN A 253 0.94 -32.10 62.83
CA GLN A 253 0.45 -32.02 64.22
C GLN A 253 0.45 -33.37 64.97
N ILE A 254 0.43 -34.52 64.28
CA ILE A 254 0.50 -35.83 64.94
C ILE A 254 1.89 -36.11 65.56
N ILE A 255 2.90 -35.27 65.32
CA ILE A 255 4.29 -35.48 65.80
C ILE A 255 4.60 -34.69 67.09
N GLU A 256 3.76 -33.73 67.50
CA GLU A 256 3.95 -32.97 68.75
C GLU A 256 2.80 -33.23 69.72
N GLU A 257 2.79 -34.42 70.33
CA GLU A 257 2.05 -34.65 71.58
C GLU A 257 3.08 -34.85 72.71
N PRO A 258 3.12 -33.99 73.75
CA PRO A 258 4.07 -34.12 74.84
C PRO A 258 3.56 -35.21 75.80
N THR A 259 4.23 -36.36 75.81
CA THR A 259 4.04 -37.36 76.88
C THR A 259 5.05 -37.08 77.98
N GLU A 260 4.57 -36.47 79.07
CA GLU A 260 5.22 -36.58 80.37
C GLU A 260 5.19 -38.04 80.86
N ILE A 261 6.19 -38.37 81.70
CA ILE A 261 6.31 -39.53 82.61
C ILE A 261 7.44 -40.55 82.24
N THR A 262 8.63 -40.17 82.74
CA THR A 262 9.57 -40.94 83.59
C THR A 262 10.56 -41.96 82.98
N SER A 263 11.84 -41.62 83.19
CA SER A 263 13.02 -42.46 83.53
C SER A 263 13.51 -43.59 82.63
N LEU A 264 14.82 -43.48 82.31
CA LEU A 264 15.82 -44.53 82.07
C LEU A 264 15.62 -45.40 80.80
N ILE A 265 16.50 -45.17 79.81
CA ILE A 265 17.37 -46.16 79.12
C ILE A 265 17.86 -45.54 77.78
N ASN A 266 19.17 -45.67 77.53
CA ASN A 266 19.85 -45.40 76.26
C ASN A 266 19.17 -46.14 75.08
N GLU A 267 18.82 -45.44 74.00
CA GLU A 267 18.96 -45.88 72.59
C GLU A 267 18.45 -44.79 71.61
N PRO A 268 18.99 -44.71 70.38
CA PRO A 268 18.74 -43.59 69.47
C PRO A 268 17.45 -43.80 68.68
N ILE A 269 16.44 -42.96 68.92
CA ILE A 269 15.20 -42.98 68.12
C ILE A 269 15.47 -42.36 66.74
N LYS A 270 15.70 -43.24 65.75
CA LYS A 270 15.61 -42.94 64.32
C LYS A 270 14.17 -42.56 63.97
N SER A 271 13.86 -41.27 63.84
CA SER A 271 12.57 -40.81 63.32
C SER A 271 12.46 -41.11 61.81
N LYS A 272 11.73 -42.18 61.50
CA LYS A 272 11.57 -42.73 60.15
C LYS A 272 10.12 -42.55 59.68
N GLN A 273 9.75 -41.35 59.23
CA GLN A 273 8.71 -41.14 58.20
C GLN A 273 8.66 -39.67 57.76
N SER A 274 9.68 -39.28 57.01
CA SER A 274 9.62 -38.10 56.12
C SER A 274 9.30 -38.64 54.73
N GLY A 275 8.19 -38.19 54.13
CA GLY A 275 7.75 -38.63 52.81
C GLY A 275 8.87 -38.53 51.78
N TYR A 276 8.90 -39.46 50.81
CA TYR A 276 9.97 -39.57 49.80
C TYR A 276 10.30 -38.22 49.13
N LEU A 277 9.28 -37.39 48.88
CA LEU A 277 9.40 -36.05 48.31
C LEU A 277 10.10 -35.04 49.24
N ILE A 278 9.88 -35.13 50.55
CA ILE A 278 10.57 -34.28 51.55
C ILE A 278 12.02 -34.72 51.69
N ARG A 279 12.31 -36.03 51.59
CA ARG A 279 13.69 -36.53 51.55
C ARG A 279 14.42 -36.11 50.29
N ILE A 280 13.77 -36.16 49.12
CA ILE A 280 14.35 -35.65 47.88
C ILE A 280 14.60 -34.15 48.02
N ARG A 281 13.63 -33.36 48.47
CA ARG A 281 13.80 -31.92 48.70
C ARG A 281 15.00 -31.64 49.62
N GLN A 282 15.04 -32.25 50.80
CA GLN A 282 16.14 -32.06 51.75
C GLN A 282 17.47 -32.56 51.20
N SER A 283 17.48 -33.61 50.38
CA SER A 283 18.67 -34.13 49.73
C SER A 283 19.18 -33.18 48.64
N THR A 284 18.29 -32.65 47.80
CA THR A 284 18.61 -31.68 46.74
C THR A 284 19.06 -30.35 47.34
N GLU A 285 18.38 -29.86 48.37
CA GLU A 285 18.75 -28.64 49.10
C GLU A 285 20.16 -28.78 49.71
N LYS A 286 20.41 -29.85 50.46
CA LYS A 286 21.75 -30.13 51.02
C LYS A 286 22.81 -30.36 49.94
N PHE A 287 22.43 -30.91 48.78
CA PHE A 287 23.35 -31.12 47.67
C PHE A 287 23.76 -29.78 47.03
N LEU A 288 22.79 -28.92 46.75
CA LEU A 288 23.03 -27.57 46.22
C LEU A 288 23.82 -26.72 47.24
N GLU A 289 23.45 -26.75 48.53
CA GLU A 289 24.20 -26.07 49.59
C GLU A 289 25.68 -26.51 49.60
N ARG A 290 25.96 -27.81 49.48
CA ARG A 290 27.36 -28.31 49.43
C ARG A 290 28.11 -27.81 48.19
N ILE A 291 27.45 -27.76 47.03
CA ILE A 291 28.07 -27.25 45.80
C ILE A 291 28.39 -25.77 45.95
N PHE A 292 27.40 -24.96 46.35
CA PHE A 292 27.57 -23.52 46.53
C PHE A 292 28.54 -23.18 47.66
N TYR A 293 28.60 -23.99 48.73
CA TYR A 293 29.62 -23.85 49.76
C TYR A 293 31.02 -24.06 49.20
N ARG A 294 31.24 -25.13 48.42
CA ARG A 294 32.55 -25.40 47.80
C ARG A 294 32.93 -24.34 46.79
N LEU A 295 31.98 -23.89 45.97
CA LEU A 295 32.18 -22.81 45.01
C LEU A 295 32.52 -21.49 45.71
N GLY A 296 31.73 -21.11 46.72
CA GLY A 296 31.95 -19.89 47.51
C GLY A 296 33.28 -19.90 48.25
N LEU A 297 33.68 -21.05 48.81
CA LEU A 297 34.98 -21.21 49.47
C LEU A 297 36.13 -21.08 48.47
N PHE A 298 36.01 -21.70 47.30
CA PHE A 298 36.99 -21.57 46.22
C PHE A 298 37.10 -20.11 45.72
N CYS A 299 35.96 -19.42 45.57
CA CYS A 299 35.90 -18.00 45.24
C CYS A 299 36.58 -17.10 46.28
N ALA A 300 36.40 -17.41 47.56
CA ALA A 300 37.00 -16.64 48.65
C ALA A 300 38.52 -16.87 48.77
N GLN A 301 38.98 -18.11 48.60
CA GLN A 301 40.40 -18.47 48.76
C GLN A 301 41.28 -18.07 47.57
N HIS A 302 40.70 -17.99 46.36
CA HIS A 302 41.43 -17.70 45.12
C HIS A 302 40.82 -16.56 44.29
N PRO A 303 40.63 -15.35 44.86
CA PRO A 303 39.92 -14.26 44.19
C PRO A 303 40.61 -13.76 42.92
N PHE A 304 41.94 -13.62 42.94
CA PHE A 304 42.70 -13.12 41.78
C PHE A 304 42.67 -14.07 40.58
N ILE A 305 42.69 -15.38 40.83
CA ILE A 305 42.64 -16.40 39.76
C ILE A 305 41.27 -16.32 39.06
N ILE A 306 40.19 -16.27 39.84
CA ILE A 306 38.82 -16.26 39.31
C ILE A 306 38.52 -14.95 38.59
N LEU A 307 38.94 -13.80 39.14
CA LEU A 307 38.81 -12.52 38.46
C LEU A 307 39.58 -12.50 37.15
N SER A 308 40.79 -13.08 37.11
CA SER A 308 41.60 -13.13 35.88
C SER A 308 40.95 -14.01 34.80
N ILE A 309 40.48 -15.20 35.16
CA ILE A 309 39.78 -16.11 34.23
C ILE A 309 38.46 -15.48 33.74
N GLY A 310 37.68 -14.89 34.65
CA GLY A 310 36.43 -14.21 34.31
C GLY A 310 36.64 -13.03 33.38
N THR A 311 37.65 -12.20 33.65
CA THR A 311 37.99 -11.05 32.80
C THR A 311 38.47 -11.51 31.42
N LEU A 312 39.30 -12.56 31.34
CA LEU A 312 39.72 -13.13 30.06
C LEU A 312 38.52 -13.63 29.25
N LEU A 313 37.58 -14.32 29.89
CA LEU A 313 36.36 -14.80 29.23
C LEU A 313 35.52 -13.63 28.68
N ILE A 314 35.32 -12.58 29.48
CA ILE A 314 34.59 -11.37 29.08
C ILE A 314 35.26 -10.73 27.86
N ILE A 315 36.59 -10.58 27.87
CA ILE A 315 37.34 -10.00 26.74
C ILE A 315 37.16 -10.84 25.48
N VAL A 316 37.34 -12.16 25.57
CA VAL A 316 37.22 -13.08 24.42
C VAL A 316 35.83 -13.00 23.80
N LEU A 317 34.77 -13.03 24.62
CA LEU A 317 33.39 -12.94 24.15
C LEU A 317 33.07 -11.56 23.59
N SER A 318 33.51 -10.49 24.27
CA SER A 318 33.28 -9.11 23.84
C SER A 318 34.03 -8.73 22.56
N CYS A 319 35.15 -9.39 22.23
CA CYS A 319 35.83 -9.20 20.93
C CYS A 319 34.92 -9.50 19.72
N GLY A 320 33.85 -10.27 19.89
CA GLY A 320 32.87 -10.48 18.82
C GLY A 320 32.15 -9.19 18.39
N LEU A 321 32.17 -8.14 19.21
CA LEU A 321 31.60 -6.83 18.87
C LEU A 321 32.26 -6.20 17.62
N PHE A 322 33.49 -6.56 17.26
CA PHE A 322 34.13 -6.10 16.02
C PHE A 322 33.40 -6.57 14.74
N LYS A 323 32.62 -7.65 14.82
CA LYS A 323 31.79 -8.16 13.72
C LYS A 323 30.33 -7.77 13.84
N PHE A 324 29.98 -6.90 14.78
CA PHE A 324 28.59 -6.57 15.06
C PHE A 324 27.96 -5.83 13.89
N GLN A 325 26.83 -6.37 13.42
CA GLN A 325 26.02 -5.80 12.34
C GLN A 325 24.62 -5.52 12.86
N VAL A 326 24.05 -4.38 12.46
CA VAL A 326 22.69 -3.98 12.83
C VAL A 326 21.79 -4.12 11.61
N THR A 327 20.67 -4.82 11.76
CA THR A 327 19.63 -4.86 10.73
C THR A 327 18.67 -3.70 10.94
N THR A 328 18.58 -2.81 9.94
CA THR A 328 17.65 -1.68 9.92
C THR A 328 16.46 -1.89 8.99
N ASP A 329 16.56 -2.83 8.04
CA ASP A 329 15.49 -3.11 7.08
C ASP A 329 14.23 -3.66 7.78
N PRO A 330 13.10 -2.92 7.78
CA PRO A 330 11.88 -3.34 8.46
C PRO A 330 11.35 -4.66 7.90
N VAL A 331 11.52 -4.89 6.62
CA VAL A 331 11.04 -6.10 5.97
C VAL A 331 11.79 -7.32 6.52
N GLN A 332 13.10 -7.22 6.78
CA GLN A 332 13.86 -8.30 7.42
C GLN A 332 13.55 -8.47 8.91
N LEU A 333 13.21 -7.37 9.61
CA LEU A 333 12.87 -7.40 11.03
C LEU A 333 11.50 -8.05 11.30
N TRP A 334 10.50 -7.79 10.44
CA TRP A 334 9.10 -8.12 10.71
C TRP A 334 8.56 -9.32 9.91
N SER A 335 9.33 -9.87 8.97
CA SER A 335 8.88 -11.00 8.16
C SER A 335 9.94 -12.09 8.06
N SER A 336 9.56 -13.30 8.49
CA SER A 336 10.43 -14.48 8.47
C SER A 336 10.75 -14.91 7.04
N LYS A 337 11.98 -15.38 6.83
CA LYS A 337 12.46 -15.84 5.51
C LYS A 337 11.65 -17.01 4.94
N SER A 338 11.08 -17.84 5.81
CA SER A 338 10.28 -19.01 5.44
C SER A 338 8.78 -18.73 5.32
N SER A 339 8.33 -17.49 5.54
CA SER A 339 6.92 -17.14 5.39
C SER A 339 6.47 -17.22 3.94
N ILE A 340 5.21 -17.60 3.72
CA ILE A 340 4.62 -17.66 2.37
C ILE A 340 4.67 -16.28 1.69
N ALA A 341 4.35 -15.22 2.44
CA ALA A 341 4.42 -13.85 1.96
C ALA A 341 5.82 -13.46 1.48
N ARG A 342 6.87 -13.88 2.20
CA ARG A 342 8.26 -13.68 1.76
C ARG A 342 8.54 -14.40 0.45
N GLN A 343 8.19 -15.69 0.37
CA GLN A 343 8.45 -16.50 -0.83
C GLN A 343 7.74 -15.94 -2.05
N GLN A 344 6.51 -15.46 -1.88
CA GLN A 344 5.74 -14.81 -2.95
C GLN A 344 6.36 -13.49 -3.38
N LYS A 345 6.83 -12.66 -2.43
CA LYS A 345 7.56 -11.44 -2.73
C LYS A 345 8.85 -11.72 -3.50
N ASP A 346 9.66 -12.66 -3.03
CA ASP A 346 10.93 -13.01 -3.67
C ASP A 346 10.69 -13.58 -5.08
N TYR A 347 9.61 -14.35 -5.27
CA TYR A 347 9.17 -14.81 -6.59
C TYR A 347 8.77 -13.64 -7.49
N PHE A 348 7.96 -12.69 -6.99
CA PHE A 348 7.54 -11.51 -7.75
C PHE A 348 8.75 -10.65 -8.16
N ASP A 349 9.61 -10.30 -7.21
CA ASP A 349 10.78 -9.43 -7.43
C ASP A 349 11.76 -10.03 -8.46
N LYS A 350 11.84 -11.36 -8.54
CA LYS A 350 12.67 -12.07 -9.52
C LYS A 350 12.10 -12.04 -10.95
N HIS A 351 10.77 -12.06 -11.10
CA HIS A 351 10.13 -12.13 -12.42
C HIS A 351 9.72 -10.76 -12.97
N PHE A 352 9.38 -9.81 -12.09
CA PHE A 352 8.78 -8.52 -12.46
C PHE A 352 9.59 -7.30 -12.00
N LYS A 353 10.79 -7.51 -11.45
CA LYS A 353 11.55 -6.53 -10.65
C LYS A 353 10.86 -6.17 -9.33
N PRO A 354 11.58 -5.61 -8.35
CA PRO A 354 10.97 -5.11 -7.13
C PRO A 354 9.93 -4.03 -7.41
N PHE A 355 8.89 -4.00 -6.58
CA PHE A 355 7.89 -2.95 -6.64
C PHE A 355 8.54 -1.57 -6.51
N TYR A 356 8.11 -0.62 -7.34
CA TYR A 356 8.67 0.74 -7.41
C TYR A 356 8.55 1.48 -6.07
N ARG A 357 9.41 2.48 -5.88
CA ARG A 357 9.39 3.38 -4.72
C ARG A 357 8.47 4.55 -5.04
N THR A 358 7.67 4.98 -4.07
CA THR A 358 6.74 6.09 -4.25
C THR A 358 7.17 7.29 -3.42
N THR A 359 7.12 8.46 -4.05
CA THR A 359 7.23 9.75 -3.37
C THR A 359 5.90 10.47 -3.57
N GLN A 360 5.20 10.78 -2.49
CA GLN A 360 3.84 11.31 -2.53
C GLN A 360 3.76 12.67 -1.86
N ILE A 361 2.97 13.55 -2.45
CA ILE A 361 2.68 14.90 -1.97
C ILE A 361 1.17 15.08 -1.97
N ILE A 362 0.59 15.41 -0.83
CA ILE A 362 -0.82 15.76 -0.68
C ILE A 362 -0.89 17.26 -0.42
N ILE A 363 -1.61 17.97 -1.28
CA ILE A 363 -1.71 19.43 -1.27
C ILE A 363 -3.16 19.80 -1.01
N VAL A 364 -3.38 20.63 0.02
CA VAL A 364 -4.70 21.09 0.42
C VAL A 364 -4.71 22.62 0.38
N PRO A 365 -5.55 23.27 -0.44
CA PRO A 365 -5.69 24.72 -0.46
C PRO A 365 -6.20 25.22 0.90
N ASP A 366 -5.69 26.35 1.39
CA ASP A 366 -6.16 26.90 2.67
C ASP A 366 -7.58 27.48 2.51
N ASP A 367 -7.85 28.15 1.38
CA ASP A 367 -9.18 28.62 1.01
C ASP A 367 -10.04 27.49 0.43
N GLN A 368 -10.90 26.93 1.30
CA GLN A 368 -11.83 25.84 1.00
C GLN A 368 -13.12 26.28 0.28
N SER A 369 -13.22 27.52 -0.17
CA SER A 369 -14.39 27.96 -0.95
C SER A 369 -14.46 27.30 -2.32
N PHE A 370 -15.68 26.87 -2.67
CA PHE A 370 -16.00 26.31 -3.98
C PHE A 370 -16.13 27.43 -5.00
N VAL A 371 -15.74 27.15 -6.25
CA VAL A 371 -15.84 28.09 -7.37
C VAL A 371 -16.85 27.59 -8.37
N THR A 372 -17.71 28.48 -8.84
CA THR A 372 -18.71 28.16 -9.85
C THR A 372 -18.32 28.81 -11.17
N TYR A 373 -18.17 28.01 -12.21
CA TYR A 373 -17.95 28.48 -13.57
C TYR A 373 -19.24 28.39 -14.39
N TYR A 374 -19.43 29.38 -15.25
CA TYR A 374 -20.57 29.48 -16.15
C TYR A 374 -20.06 29.37 -17.58
N TYR A 375 -20.53 28.35 -18.31
CA TYR A 375 -20.15 28.15 -19.70
C TYR A 375 -21.36 28.29 -20.61
N LEU A 376 -21.11 28.90 -21.77
CA LEU A 376 -21.99 28.80 -22.92
C LEU A 376 -21.50 27.64 -23.79
N SER A 377 -22.34 26.62 -23.99
CA SER A 377 -21.99 25.48 -24.85
C SER A 377 -23.03 25.38 -25.97
N PRO A 378 -22.72 25.80 -27.20
CA PRO A 378 -23.67 25.65 -28.31
C PRO A 378 -24.03 24.16 -28.51
N PRO A 379 -25.32 23.76 -28.61
CA PRO A 379 -26.54 24.57 -28.73
C PRO A 379 -27.34 24.75 -27.42
N ALA A 380 -26.80 24.38 -26.25
CA ALA A 380 -27.48 24.45 -24.96
C ALA A 380 -27.27 25.83 -24.26
N PRO A 381 -28.32 26.47 -23.73
CA PRO A 381 -28.18 27.72 -22.99
C PRO A 381 -27.64 27.44 -21.58
N PHE A 382 -26.49 28.04 -21.26
CA PHE A 382 -25.87 28.17 -19.93
C PHE A 382 -25.77 26.90 -19.06
N SER A 383 -24.56 26.34 -18.97
CA SER A 383 -24.24 25.26 -18.04
C SER A 383 -23.47 25.81 -16.83
N GLN A 384 -23.97 25.56 -15.63
CA GLN A 384 -23.29 25.94 -14.37
C GLN A 384 -22.60 24.71 -13.79
N TYR A 385 -21.28 24.83 -13.56
CA TYR A 385 -20.50 23.78 -12.90
C TYR A 385 -19.84 24.32 -11.65
N THR A 386 -19.98 23.58 -10.56
CA THR A 386 -19.33 23.88 -9.29
C THR A 386 -18.09 23.00 -9.16
N PHE A 387 -16.98 23.64 -8.80
CA PHE A 387 -15.69 23.00 -8.58
C PHE A 387 -15.22 23.23 -7.15
N GLY A 388 -14.53 22.23 -6.62
CA GLY A 388 -13.84 22.29 -5.35
C GLY A 388 -12.65 23.26 -5.38
N PRO A 389 -12.09 23.56 -4.21
CA PRO A 389 -11.07 24.59 -4.05
C PRO A 389 -9.76 24.29 -4.79
N VAL A 390 -9.47 23.02 -5.10
CA VAL A 390 -8.24 22.60 -5.82
C VAL A 390 -8.22 23.02 -7.28
N PHE A 391 -9.37 23.40 -7.84
CA PHE A 391 -9.48 23.78 -9.26
C PHE A 391 -9.30 25.27 -9.50
N LYS A 392 -9.01 26.07 -8.47
CA LYS A 392 -8.65 27.48 -8.64
C LYS A 392 -7.39 27.60 -9.49
N LEU A 393 -7.47 28.35 -10.59
CA LEU A 393 -6.34 28.52 -11.51
C LEU A 393 -5.06 29.00 -10.82
N ASP A 394 -5.15 30.00 -9.95
CA ASP A 394 -4.00 30.53 -9.19
C ASP A 394 -3.34 29.46 -8.30
N PHE A 395 -4.15 28.56 -7.72
CA PHE A 395 -3.65 27.44 -6.94
C PHE A 395 -2.95 26.42 -7.84
N LEU A 396 -3.58 26.01 -8.96
CA LEU A 396 -2.99 25.07 -9.91
C LEU A 396 -1.66 25.56 -10.49
N LEU A 397 -1.56 26.86 -10.82
CA LEU A 397 -0.32 27.46 -11.31
C LEU A 397 0.81 27.41 -10.28
N ARG A 398 0.50 27.65 -8.99
CA ARG A 398 1.50 27.54 -7.93
C ARG A 398 1.91 26.10 -7.65
N VAL A 399 0.96 25.16 -7.70
CA VAL A 399 1.26 23.73 -7.60
C VAL A 399 2.11 23.28 -8.78
N LEU A 400 1.88 23.80 -9.99
CA LEU A 400 2.69 23.51 -11.16
C LEU A 400 4.13 24.01 -11.02
N ASN A 401 4.33 25.19 -10.46
CA ASN A 401 5.67 25.69 -10.13
C ASN A 401 6.36 24.78 -9.11
N LEU A 402 5.68 24.42 -8.02
CA LEU A 402 6.22 23.49 -7.02
C LEU A 402 6.59 22.14 -7.63
N GLN A 403 5.71 21.58 -8.47
CA GLN A 403 5.97 20.31 -9.15
C GLN A 403 7.20 20.42 -10.06
N THR A 404 7.28 21.48 -10.88
CA THR A 404 8.40 21.70 -11.80
C THR A 404 9.73 21.87 -11.06
N ASP A 405 9.73 22.61 -9.95
CA ASP A 405 10.89 22.76 -9.08
C ASP A 405 11.36 21.39 -8.54
N ILE A 406 10.43 20.56 -8.07
CA ILE A 406 10.72 19.22 -7.56
C ILE A 406 11.30 18.31 -8.65
N LEU A 407 10.71 18.31 -9.85
CA LEU A 407 11.20 17.51 -10.97
C LEU A 407 12.61 17.95 -11.44
N SER A 408 12.98 19.20 -11.18
CA SER A 408 14.31 19.75 -11.50
C SER A 408 15.39 19.51 -10.42
N LEU A 409 15.03 18.92 -9.28
CA LEU A 409 15.96 18.66 -8.19
C LEU A 409 17.09 17.73 -8.62
N LYS A 410 18.30 18.08 -8.19
CA LYS A 410 19.52 17.29 -8.39
C LYS A 410 20.11 16.87 -7.05
N ALA A 411 20.60 15.64 -6.99
CA ALA A 411 21.33 15.13 -5.83
C ALA A 411 22.80 14.93 -6.17
N GLU A 412 23.69 15.37 -5.29
CA GLU A 412 25.14 15.23 -5.46
C GLU A 412 25.66 14.15 -4.50
N LEU A 413 26.18 13.06 -5.07
CA LEU A 413 26.84 12.00 -4.31
C LEU A 413 28.33 12.33 -4.18
N TYR A 414 28.71 12.94 -3.06
CA TYR A 414 30.10 13.35 -2.78
C TYR A 414 31.10 12.18 -2.79
N GLU A 415 30.66 10.96 -2.45
CA GLU A 415 31.52 9.77 -2.44
C GLU A 415 31.91 9.30 -3.86
N LYS A 416 31.08 9.57 -4.86
CA LYS A 416 31.27 9.14 -6.26
C LYS A 416 31.48 10.30 -7.24
N ASN A 417 31.47 11.55 -6.78
CA ASN A 417 31.47 12.77 -7.62
C ASN A 417 30.42 12.72 -8.76
N GLN A 418 29.24 12.18 -8.45
CA GLN A 418 28.16 11.99 -9.43
C GLN A 418 26.97 12.89 -9.06
N THR A 419 26.45 13.61 -10.06
CA THR A 419 25.16 14.32 -9.97
C THR A 419 24.07 13.43 -10.53
N ILE A 420 22.96 13.32 -9.81
CA ILE A 420 21.83 12.45 -10.12
C ILE A 420 20.60 13.33 -10.32
N TYR A 421 19.93 13.15 -11.45
CA TYR A 421 18.65 13.78 -11.75
C TYR A 421 17.51 12.79 -11.55
N LEU A 422 16.29 13.29 -11.37
CA LEU A 422 15.11 12.43 -11.30
C LEU A 422 14.96 11.57 -12.57
N SER A 423 15.30 12.13 -13.74
CA SER A 423 15.29 11.43 -15.04
C SER A 423 16.18 10.18 -15.09
N ASP A 424 17.17 10.06 -14.20
CA ASP A 424 18.10 8.94 -14.18
C ASP A 424 17.58 7.75 -13.35
N ILE A 425 16.60 7.99 -12.46
CA ILE A 425 16.10 7.01 -11.48
C ILE A 425 14.60 6.75 -11.55
N CYS A 426 13.84 7.62 -12.23
CA CYS A 426 12.39 7.50 -12.33
C CYS A 426 11.95 6.34 -13.23
N LEU A 427 10.72 5.86 -13.01
CA LEU A 427 10.13 4.85 -13.88
C LEU A 427 9.71 5.46 -15.22
N LYS A 428 10.18 4.87 -16.33
CA LYS A 428 9.84 5.25 -17.72
C LYS A 428 9.21 4.07 -18.45
N PRO A 429 7.87 4.01 -18.59
CA PRO A 429 7.18 2.83 -19.11
C PRO A 429 7.34 2.63 -20.62
N LEU A 430 7.64 3.71 -21.36
CA LEU A 430 7.73 3.73 -22.83
C LEU A 430 9.16 3.97 -23.33
N GLU A 431 10.19 3.80 -22.49
CA GLU A 431 11.59 3.92 -22.92
C GLU A 431 11.91 2.82 -23.97
N PRO A 432 12.56 3.15 -25.11
CA PRO A 432 13.20 4.42 -25.48
C PRO A 432 12.35 5.38 -26.32
N ASP A 433 11.08 5.06 -26.60
CA ASP A 433 10.21 5.90 -27.43
C ASP A 433 9.82 7.21 -26.71
N ASN A 434 9.74 7.16 -25.37
CA ASN A 434 9.48 8.33 -24.52
C ASN A 434 10.25 8.21 -23.19
N ASP A 435 11.12 9.19 -22.93
CA ASP A 435 12.01 9.22 -21.77
C ASP A 435 11.45 10.01 -20.56
N ASN A 436 10.19 10.45 -20.62
CA ASN A 436 9.55 11.20 -19.53
C ASN A 436 9.26 10.32 -18.32
N CYS A 437 9.44 10.89 -17.12
CA CYS A 437 9.20 10.21 -15.86
C CYS A 437 7.71 10.00 -15.57
N THR A 438 7.39 8.86 -14.96
CA THR A 438 6.03 8.60 -14.47
C THR A 438 5.72 9.47 -13.25
N VAL A 439 4.91 10.50 -13.48
CA VAL A 439 4.38 11.40 -12.44
C VAL A 439 2.87 11.41 -12.55
N PHE A 440 2.17 11.06 -11.47
CA PHE A 440 0.71 11.16 -11.39
C PHE A 440 0.34 12.48 -10.72
N SER A 441 -0.36 13.35 -11.45
CA SER A 441 -0.83 14.66 -10.98
C SER A 441 -1.97 15.13 -11.89
N ILE A 442 -2.83 16.05 -11.43
CA ILE A 442 -3.83 16.69 -12.31
C ILE A 442 -3.16 17.48 -13.45
N LEU A 443 -1.96 18.00 -13.19
CA LEU A 443 -1.23 18.87 -14.11
C LEU A 443 -0.76 18.13 -15.37
N GLN A 444 -0.75 16.80 -15.30
CA GLN A 444 -0.43 15.94 -16.43
C GLN A 444 -1.52 15.87 -17.49
N TYR A 445 -2.78 16.19 -17.16
CA TYR A 445 -3.80 16.43 -18.19
C TYR A 445 -3.43 17.60 -19.11
N TYR A 446 -2.53 18.47 -18.67
CA TYR A 446 -2.00 19.60 -19.43
C TYR A 446 -0.52 19.40 -19.81
N GLN A 447 -0.01 18.17 -19.67
CA GLN A 447 1.38 17.79 -19.98
C GLN A 447 2.40 18.69 -19.26
N ASN A 448 2.11 19.08 -18.02
CA ASN A 448 2.96 19.96 -17.20
C ASN A 448 3.28 21.32 -17.84
N SER A 449 2.45 21.79 -18.78
CA SER A 449 2.66 23.06 -19.50
C SER A 449 1.76 24.17 -18.97
N ILE A 450 2.39 25.31 -18.65
CA ILE A 450 1.69 26.55 -18.28
C ILE A 450 0.81 27.04 -19.44
N ASP A 451 1.28 26.90 -20.68
CA ASP A 451 0.55 27.36 -21.87
C ASP A 451 -0.72 26.54 -22.10
N ASN A 452 -0.65 25.21 -21.90
CA ASN A 452 -1.81 24.34 -22.00
C ASN A 452 -2.83 24.62 -20.90
N LEU A 453 -2.37 24.90 -19.67
CA LEU A 453 -3.24 25.23 -18.54
C LEU A 453 -3.92 26.60 -18.71
N ASN A 454 -3.27 27.57 -19.34
CA ASN A 454 -3.85 28.90 -19.61
C ASN A 454 -4.65 28.97 -20.92
N LYS A 455 -4.73 27.86 -21.67
CA LYS A 455 -5.43 27.82 -22.96
C LYS A 455 -6.94 27.96 -22.75
N HIS A 456 -7.55 28.88 -23.48
CA HIS A 456 -8.98 29.12 -23.43
C HIS A 456 -9.51 29.58 -24.80
N ILE A 457 -10.78 29.34 -25.04
CA ILE A 457 -11.56 29.82 -26.18
C ILE A 457 -12.68 30.67 -25.61
N ASN A 458 -12.61 31.98 -25.85
CA ASN A 458 -13.57 32.97 -25.39
C ASN A 458 -13.94 33.94 -26.52
N ASP A 459 -15.08 34.60 -26.35
CA ASP A 459 -15.42 35.86 -27.02
C ASP A 459 -15.30 37.02 -26.02
N ASP A 460 -15.52 38.26 -26.47
CA ASP A 460 -15.45 39.49 -25.67
C ASP A 460 -16.26 39.47 -24.36
N PHE A 461 -17.28 38.59 -24.26
CA PHE A 461 -18.20 38.52 -23.13
C PHE A 461 -18.18 37.19 -22.37
N PHE A 462 -17.75 36.09 -22.98
CA PHE A 462 -17.94 34.76 -22.43
C PHE A 462 -16.80 33.80 -22.77
N THR A 463 -16.43 32.96 -21.79
CA THR A 463 -15.54 31.83 -22.00
C THR A 463 -16.37 30.60 -22.41
N TYR A 464 -16.05 30.02 -23.56
CA TYR A 464 -16.70 28.80 -24.04
C TYR A 464 -15.99 27.55 -23.50
N PHE A 465 -14.65 27.53 -23.60
CA PHE A 465 -13.83 26.39 -23.20
C PHE A 465 -12.55 26.88 -22.53
N ASP A 466 -12.20 26.26 -21.42
CA ASP A 466 -11.00 26.53 -20.63
C ASP A 466 -10.46 25.24 -20.00
N TYR A 467 -9.42 25.38 -19.16
CA TYR A 467 -8.83 24.25 -18.42
C TYR A 467 -9.86 23.44 -17.63
N SER A 468 -10.80 24.06 -16.93
CA SER A 468 -11.84 23.35 -16.17
C SER A 468 -12.73 22.49 -17.06
N THR A 469 -13.06 22.94 -18.28
CA THR A 469 -13.78 22.10 -19.25
C THR A 469 -12.93 20.91 -19.73
N HIS A 470 -11.64 21.12 -20.03
CA HIS A 470 -10.70 20.05 -20.37
C HIS A 470 -10.58 19.03 -19.25
N PHE A 471 -10.48 19.47 -17.99
CA PHE A 471 -10.49 18.58 -16.84
C PHE A 471 -11.76 17.74 -16.77
N MET A 472 -12.94 18.31 -17.02
CA MET A 472 -14.18 17.53 -17.04
C MET A 472 -14.14 16.46 -18.12
N THR A 473 -13.66 16.78 -19.32
CA THR A 473 -13.47 15.81 -20.40
C THR A 473 -12.48 14.71 -20.00
N CYS A 474 -11.30 15.05 -19.47
CA CYS A 474 -10.29 14.06 -19.11
C CYS A 474 -10.65 13.24 -17.87
N SER A 475 -11.36 13.81 -16.90
CA SER A 475 -11.81 13.07 -15.73
C SER A 475 -12.90 12.05 -16.05
N GLN A 476 -13.69 12.30 -17.08
CA GLN A 476 -14.74 11.41 -17.57
C GLN A 476 -14.22 10.40 -18.59
N ALA A 477 -13.31 10.82 -19.46
CA ALA A 477 -12.72 10.00 -20.52
C ALA A 477 -11.19 10.19 -20.60
N PRO A 478 -10.41 9.58 -19.67
CA PRO A 478 -8.95 9.77 -19.58
C PRO A 478 -8.16 9.27 -20.80
N THR A 479 -8.78 8.44 -21.64
CA THR A 479 -8.23 7.87 -22.87
C THR A 479 -8.36 8.79 -24.09
N THR A 480 -8.94 9.97 -23.93
CA THR A 480 -9.15 10.93 -25.03
C THR A 480 -7.80 11.46 -25.52
N THR A 481 -7.50 11.23 -26.80
CA THR A 481 -6.23 11.65 -27.44
C THR A 481 -6.21 13.13 -27.83
N LYS A 482 -7.38 13.67 -28.17
CA LYS A 482 -7.59 15.10 -28.46
C LYS A 482 -8.99 15.48 -28.03
N ASP A 483 -9.09 16.43 -27.11
CA ASP A 483 -10.36 17.05 -26.80
C ASP A 483 -10.78 18.00 -27.95
N ASN A 484 -12.08 18.18 -28.10
CA ASN A 484 -12.66 19.13 -29.05
C ASN A 484 -13.47 20.11 -28.19
N PRO A 485 -13.13 21.41 -28.13
CA PRO A 485 -12.38 22.19 -29.13
C PRO A 485 -10.99 22.72 -28.75
N LEU A 486 -10.43 22.43 -27.58
CA LEU A 486 -9.09 22.92 -27.21
C LEU A 486 -7.95 22.18 -27.93
N GLY A 487 -8.16 20.95 -28.40
CA GLY A 487 -7.17 20.15 -29.12
C GLY A 487 -6.02 19.62 -28.24
N LEU A 488 -6.23 19.52 -26.93
CA LEU A 488 -5.34 18.99 -25.91
C LEU A 488 -5.55 17.49 -25.70
N SER A 489 -4.50 16.78 -25.29
CA SER A 489 -4.57 15.36 -24.97
C SER A 489 -4.87 15.16 -23.48
N CYS A 490 -5.58 14.08 -23.13
CA CYS A 490 -5.73 13.66 -21.74
C CYS A 490 -4.61 12.72 -21.27
N PHE A 491 -3.72 12.30 -22.16
CA PHE A 491 -2.54 11.50 -21.80
C PHE A 491 -1.51 12.35 -21.07
N ALA A 492 -0.88 11.77 -20.05
CA ALA A 492 0.27 12.37 -19.40
C ALA A 492 1.46 12.47 -20.36
N ASP A 493 2.44 13.31 -20.02
CA ASP A 493 3.67 13.48 -20.81
C ASP A 493 4.47 12.17 -21.00
N PHE A 494 4.39 11.22 -20.07
CA PHE A 494 4.98 9.88 -20.14
C PHE A 494 4.17 8.89 -21.01
N GLY A 495 3.04 9.32 -21.58
CA GLY A 495 2.23 8.53 -22.52
C GLY A 495 1.22 7.58 -21.87
N GLY A 496 1.04 7.63 -20.55
CA GLY A 496 0.00 6.89 -19.85
C GLY A 496 -1.26 7.71 -19.59
N THR A 497 -2.37 7.02 -19.29
CA THR A 497 -3.60 7.65 -18.80
C THR A 497 -3.56 7.82 -17.28
N ILE A 498 -4.26 8.84 -16.78
CA ILE A 498 -4.34 9.11 -15.35
C ILE A 498 -5.80 9.00 -14.91
N ASN A 499 -6.05 8.15 -13.93
CA ASN A 499 -7.37 8.05 -13.34
C ASN A 499 -7.54 9.12 -12.25
N PRO A 500 -8.67 9.84 -12.20
CA PRO A 500 -8.90 10.90 -11.22
C PRO A 500 -8.76 10.47 -9.75
N PHE A 501 -9.13 9.23 -9.42
CA PHE A 501 -9.03 8.71 -8.04
C PHE A 501 -7.58 8.57 -7.53
N MET A 502 -6.58 8.60 -8.42
CA MET A 502 -5.16 8.53 -8.03
C MET A 502 -4.55 9.90 -7.71
N ILE A 503 -5.19 10.99 -8.18
CA ILE A 503 -4.64 12.35 -8.16
C ILE A 503 -5.51 13.35 -7.37
N LEU A 504 -6.72 12.97 -6.99
CA LEU A 504 -7.67 13.80 -6.26
C LEU A 504 -8.15 13.10 -5.00
N GLY A 505 -8.44 13.88 -3.97
CA GLY A 505 -8.94 13.40 -2.67
C GLY A 505 -10.16 14.18 -2.18
N ASN A 506 -10.90 13.54 -1.28
CA ASN A 506 -12.07 14.10 -0.60
C ASN A 506 -13.16 14.62 -1.57
N TYR A 507 -13.77 13.69 -2.32
CA TYR A 507 -14.88 13.93 -3.24
C TYR A 507 -16.03 12.94 -2.97
N THR A 508 -17.23 13.24 -3.44
CA THR A 508 -18.45 12.43 -3.22
C THR A 508 -18.83 11.63 -4.47
N ASP A 509 -19.16 10.35 -4.33
CA ASP A 509 -19.85 9.50 -5.32
C ASP A 509 -19.39 9.71 -6.79
N ALA A 510 -18.08 9.59 -7.03
CA ALA A 510 -17.43 9.75 -8.34
C ALA A 510 -17.52 11.16 -8.99
N THR A 511 -17.97 12.18 -8.27
CA THR A 511 -17.96 13.58 -8.72
C THR A 511 -16.60 14.22 -8.41
N TYR A 512 -15.62 14.00 -9.28
CA TYR A 512 -14.25 14.47 -9.08
C TYR A 512 -14.08 16.00 -9.09
N SER A 513 -15.03 16.74 -9.70
CA SER A 513 -15.02 18.21 -9.71
C SER A 513 -15.12 18.83 -8.32
N ASN A 514 -15.67 18.10 -7.32
CA ASN A 514 -15.84 18.60 -5.96
C ASN A 514 -14.65 18.31 -5.03
N ALA A 515 -13.54 17.78 -5.57
CA ALA A 515 -12.37 17.42 -4.78
C ALA A 515 -11.79 18.61 -4.00
N THR A 516 -11.35 18.37 -2.76
CA THR A 516 -10.74 19.39 -1.89
C THR A 516 -9.26 19.17 -1.64
N ALA A 517 -8.70 18.04 -2.08
CA ALA A 517 -7.28 17.73 -1.97
C ALA A 517 -6.73 17.22 -3.30
N LEU A 518 -5.47 17.53 -3.56
CA LEU A 518 -4.73 17.09 -4.73
C LEU A 518 -3.56 16.21 -4.29
N VAL A 519 -3.28 15.15 -5.06
CA VAL A 519 -2.21 14.19 -4.80
C VAL A 519 -1.26 14.17 -5.99
N ILE A 520 0.02 14.41 -5.73
CA ILE A 520 1.11 14.21 -6.68
C ILE A 520 1.87 12.97 -6.25
N THR A 521 2.05 12.00 -7.15
CA THR A 521 2.86 10.81 -6.89
C THR A 521 3.95 10.69 -7.95
N ILE A 522 5.21 10.72 -7.52
CA ILE A 522 6.39 10.50 -8.34
C ILE A 522 6.83 9.05 -8.14
N VAL A 523 7.03 8.32 -9.24
CA VAL A 523 7.40 6.90 -9.22
C VAL A 523 8.88 6.72 -9.55
N ILE A 524 9.62 6.13 -8.62
CA ILE A 524 11.06 5.88 -8.73
C ILE A 524 11.28 4.37 -8.91
N GLU A 525 12.16 3.98 -9.84
CA GLU A 525 12.48 2.57 -10.07
C GLU A 525 13.15 1.98 -8.81
N ASN A 526 12.69 0.80 -8.39
CA ASN A 526 13.32 0.08 -7.29
C ASN A 526 14.21 -1.03 -7.84
N SER A 527 15.21 -1.44 -7.05
CA SER A 527 16.16 -2.47 -7.46
C SER A 527 16.55 -3.36 -6.29
N ASN A 528 17.07 -4.54 -6.60
CA ASN A 528 17.77 -5.38 -5.62
C ASN A 528 19.25 -5.01 -5.50
N ASP A 529 19.75 -4.15 -6.40
CA ASP A 529 21.13 -3.65 -6.37
C ASP A 529 21.25 -2.51 -5.34
N PRO A 530 22.08 -2.68 -4.28
CA PRO A 530 22.26 -1.66 -3.26
C PRO A 530 22.79 -0.34 -3.82
N GLU A 531 23.55 -0.36 -4.93
CA GLU A 531 24.05 0.89 -5.53
C GLU A 531 22.91 1.72 -6.11
N LYS A 532 21.98 1.09 -6.84
CA LYS A 532 20.81 1.78 -7.41
C LYS A 532 19.87 2.30 -6.33
N ILE A 533 19.68 1.54 -5.25
CA ILE A 533 18.90 1.98 -4.09
C ILE A 533 19.53 3.23 -3.47
N GLN A 534 20.86 3.25 -3.30
CA GLN A 534 21.57 4.40 -2.74
C GLN A 534 21.37 5.68 -3.58
N LEU A 535 21.34 5.57 -4.91
CA LEU A 535 21.05 6.70 -5.80
C LEU A 535 19.63 7.24 -5.59
N ALA A 536 18.63 6.35 -5.55
CA ALA A 536 17.25 6.73 -5.28
C ALA A 536 17.08 7.38 -3.89
N GLU A 537 17.66 6.76 -2.86
CA GLU A 537 17.63 7.28 -1.49
C GLU A 537 18.30 8.66 -1.38
N ALA A 538 19.38 8.91 -2.12
CA ALA A 538 20.05 10.21 -2.13
C ALA A 538 19.17 11.31 -2.72
N TRP A 539 18.46 11.03 -3.82
CA TRP A 539 17.50 11.97 -4.40
C TRP A 539 16.29 12.19 -3.47
N GLU A 540 15.74 11.12 -2.90
CA GLU A 540 14.63 11.20 -1.93
C GLU A 540 15.01 12.09 -0.73
N LYS A 541 16.27 12.05 -0.28
CA LYS A 541 16.74 12.91 0.81
C LYS A 541 16.71 14.39 0.42
N VAL A 542 17.21 14.73 -0.77
CA VAL A 542 17.18 16.11 -1.27
C VAL A 542 15.74 16.60 -1.43
N PHE A 543 14.85 15.73 -1.91
CA PHE A 543 13.42 16.01 -1.96
C PHE A 543 12.85 16.33 -0.57
N LEU A 544 13.10 15.48 0.44
CA LEU A 544 12.61 15.71 1.80
C LEU A 544 13.16 17.01 2.40
N ASP A 545 14.44 17.32 2.20
CA ASP A 545 15.08 18.54 2.67
C ASP A 545 14.48 19.79 1.99
N TYR A 546 14.21 19.72 0.68
CA TYR A 546 13.53 20.78 -0.08
C TYR A 546 12.10 21.00 0.44
N MET A 547 11.31 19.92 0.58
CA MET A 547 9.94 20.01 1.07
C MET A 547 9.87 20.55 2.50
N LYS A 548 10.81 20.17 3.36
CA LYS A 548 10.92 20.72 4.71
C LYS A 548 11.18 22.22 4.69
N ASN A 549 12.16 22.68 3.90
CA ASN A 549 12.45 24.11 3.78
C ASN A 549 11.25 24.90 3.20
N PHE A 550 10.56 24.31 2.23
CA PHE A 550 9.32 24.87 1.68
C PHE A 550 8.24 25.02 2.76
N THR A 551 7.94 23.97 3.52
CA THR A 551 6.94 24.01 4.61
C THR A 551 7.35 24.93 5.76
N ASP A 552 8.63 25.00 6.12
CA ASP A 552 9.15 25.90 7.15
C ASP A 552 8.99 27.38 6.71
N THR A 553 9.28 27.68 5.45
CA THR A 553 9.06 29.01 4.85
C THR A 553 7.58 29.37 4.85
N GLN A 554 6.71 28.42 4.49
CA GLN A 554 5.27 28.62 4.54
C GLN A 554 4.77 28.91 5.96
N THR A 555 5.23 28.13 6.94
CA THR A 555 4.88 28.31 8.35
C THR A 555 5.35 29.66 8.89
N PHE A 556 6.56 30.09 8.51
CA PHE A 556 7.08 31.41 8.84
C PHE A 556 6.20 32.53 8.27
N LEU A 557 5.83 32.45 6.98
CA LEU A 557 4.96 33.43 6.35
C LEU A 557 3.58 33.49 7.03
N ARG A 558 3.02 32.34 7.41
CA ARG A 558 1.76 32.22 8.19
C ARG A 558 1.85 32.93 9.54
N ASN A 559 2.91 32.69 10.29
CA ASN A 559 3.11 33.31 11.60
C ASN A 559 3.43 34.81 11.51
N SER A 560 4.00 35.27 10.39
CA SER A 560 4.36 36.68 10.17
C SER A 560 3.20 37.57 9.71
N GLY A 561 2.01 37.02 9.48
CA GLY A 561 0.85 37.75 8.97
C GLY A 561 0.96 38.19 7.50
N ARG A 562 1.99 37.74 6.77
CA ARG A 562 2.19 37.99 5.32
C ARG A 562 1.59 36.89 4.43
N TRP A 563 0.76 36.04 5.00
CA TRP A 563 0.15 34.89 4.34
C TRP A 563 -1.13 35.31 3.63
N ASN A 564 -1.24 35.03 2.34
CA ASN A 564 -2.46 35.24 1.58
C ASN A 564 -3.23 33.92 1.48
N GLU A 565 -4.31 33.78 2.25
CA GLU A 565 -5.12 32.56 2.35
C GLU A 565 -5.74 32.14 1.01
N THR A 566 -6.00 33.08 0.10
CA THR A 566 -6.69 32.80 -1.18
C THR A 566 -5.87 32.01 -2.20
N ALA A 567 -4.53 32.03 -2.08
CA ALA A 567 -3.63 31.40 -3.05
C ALA A 567 -2.57 30.50 -2.41
N ASN A 568 -2.56 30.40 -1.09
CA ASN A 568 -1.63 29.56 -0.34
C ASN A 568 -2.28 28.23 0.04
N PHE A 569 -1.42 27.25 0.36
CA PHE A 569 -1.84 25.88 0.59
C PHE A 569 -0.92 25.18 1.58
N THR A 570 -1.47 24.17 2.23
CA THR A 570 -0.76 23.27 3.13
C THR A 570 -0.32 22.02 2.37
N VAL A 571 0.91 21.57 2.62
CA VAL A 571 1.50 20.39 1.97
C VAL A 571 1.85 19.33 2.99
N TYR A 572 1.50 18.09 2.67
CA TYR A 572 1.96 16.88 3.33
C TYR A 572 2.78 16.06 2.35
N TYR A 573 3.88 15.48 2.78
CA TYR A 573 4.78 14.75 1.88
C TYR A 573 5.34 13.51 2.56
N SER A 574 5.64 12.49 1.75
CA SER A 574 6.32 11.28 2.16
C SER A 574 7.20 10.76 1.03
N ALA A 575 8.28 10.08 1.41
CA ALA A 575 9.13 9.32 0.50
C ALA A 575 9.38 7.94 1.12
N GLU A 576 9.73 6.95 0.33
CA GLU A 576 9.95 5.58 0.84
C GLU A 576 10.96 5.53 2.00
N ARG A 577 12.05 6.32 1.94
CA ARG A 577 13.03 6.42 3.03
C ARG A 577 12.54 7.14 4.30
N SER A 578 11.47 7.94 4.24
CA SER A 578 11.12 8.87 5.33
C SER A 578 10.76 8.15 6.63
N ILE A 579 10.17 6.96 6.53
CA ILE A 579 9.86 6.10 7.69
C ILE A 579 11.15 5.68 8.40
N GLN A 580 12.15 5.23 7.63
CA GLN A 580 13.43 4.81 8.19
C GLN A 580 14.19 5.97 8.84
N ASP A 581 14.16 7.15 8.21
CA ASP A 581 14.79 8.35 8.74
C ASP A 581 14.13 8.80 10.06
N GLU A 582 12.81 8.79 10.15
CA GLU A 582 12.08 9.17 11.36
C GLU A 582 12.30 8.17 12.51
N LEU A 583 12.30 6.86 12.22
CA LEU A 583 12.66 5.83 13.21
C LEU A 583 14.08 6.06 13.75
N ASN A 584 15.05 6.30 12.86
CA ASN A 584 16.43 6.58 13.26
C ASN A 584 16.56 7.87 14.08
N ARG A 585 15.76 8.90 13.78
CA ARG A 585 15.74 10.17 14.51
C ARG A 585 15.22 9.97 15.94
N GLN A 586 14.12 9.23 16.10
CA GLN A 586 13.53 8.94 17.40
C GLN A 586 14.51 8.14 18.28
N SER A 587 15.09 7.06 17.74
CA SER A 587 16.08 6.26 18.48
C SER A 587 17.27 7.11 18.95
N ARG A 588 17.74 8.09 18.16
CA ARG A 588 18.85 8.98 18.59
C ARG A 588 18.43 9.97 19.69
N SER A 589 17.19 10.45 19.66
CA SER A 589 16.65 11.38 20.66
C SER A 589 16.55 10.72 22.05
N ASP A 590 16.25 9.42 22.09
CA ASP A 590 16.04 8.69 23.35
C ASP A 590 17.34 8.26 24.05
N ILE A 591 18.48 8.27 23.36
CA ILE A 591 19.79 7.89 23.93
C ILE A 591 20.11 8.68 25.21
N LEU A 592 19.80 9.98 25.24
CA LEU A 592 20.07 10.82 26.40
C LEU A 592 19.20 10.41 27.60
N THR A 593 17.90 10.18 27.38
CA THR A 593 16.96 9.74 28.41
C THR A 593 17.39 8.39 28.99
N ILE A 594 17.81 7.46 28.13
CA ILE A 594 18.35 6.15 28.52
C ILE A 594 19.59 6.33 29.42
N LEU A 595 20.54 7.18 29.04
CA LEU A 595 21.76 7.43 29.82
C LEU A 595 21.46 8.03 31.20
N ILE A 596 20.50 8.97 31.29
CA ILE A 596 20.03 9.54 32.56
C ILE A 596 19.41 8.44 33.44
N SER A 597 18.55 7.60 32.87
CA SER A 597 17.89 6.52 33.62
C SER A 597 18.90 5.52 34.20
N TYR A 598 19.94 5.16 33.46
CA TYR A 598 21.02 4.30 33.95
C TYR A 598 21.85 4.98 35.04
N THR A 599 22.11 6.27 34.91
CA THR A 599 22.84 7.05 35.92
C THR A 599 22.07 7.09 37.24
N ILE A 600 20.75 7.32 37.19
CA ILE A 600 19.88 7.32 38.37
C ILE A 600 19.80 5.93 38.99
N MET A 601 19.64 4.88 38.18
CA MET A 601 19.63 3.50 38.66
C MET A 601 20.95 3.12 39.34
N PHE A 602 22.08 3.51 38.76
CA PHE A 602 23.39 3.31 39.37
C PHE A 602 23.50 4.02 40.73
N LEU A 603 23.05 5.28 40.81
CA LEU A 603 23.04 6.04 42.06
C LEU A 603 22.12 5.39 43.10
N TYR A 604 20.95 4.90 42.69
CA TYR A 604 20.04 4.15 43.55
C TYR A 604 20.69 2.89 44.13
N VAL A 605 21.32 2.07 43.29
CA VAL A 605 21.96 0.81 43.70
C VAL A 605 23.10 1.05 44.69
N THR A 606 23.97 2.03 44.41
CA THR A 606 25.09 2.36 45.30
C THR A 606 24.63 2.89 46.66
N LEU A 607 23.57 3.72 46.71
CA LEU A 607 23.03 4.26 47.96
C LEU A 607 22.31 3.20 48.80
N THR A 608 21.53 2.32 48.17
CA THR A 608 20.68 1.36 48.89
C THR A 608 21.42 0.09 49.33
N LEU A 609 22.55 -0.25 48.69
CA LEU A 609 23.44 -1.34 49.15
C LEU A 609 24.17 -1.02 50.47
N GLY A 610 24.29 0.25 50.84
CA GLY A 610 24.91 0.69 52.10
C GLY A 610 23.88 0.89 53.21
N HIS A 611 24.25 0.55 54.45
CA HIS A 611 23.41 0.82 55.62
C HIS A 611 23.89 2.11 56.32
N ILE A 612 23.27 3.24 55.99
CA ILE A 612 23.67 4.55 56.53
C ILE A 612 23.30 4.61 58.02
N ARG A 613 24.30 4.49 58.90
CA ARG A 613 24.10 4.59 60.36
C ARG A 613 24.18 6.04 60.85
N SER A 614 24.98 6.89 60.20
CA SER A 614 25.12 8.31 60.52
C SER A 614 25.58 9.13 59.32
N TRP A 615 25.19 10.41 59.26
CA TRP A 615 25.60 11.34 58.20
C TRP A 615 27.11 11.60 58.16
N ARG A 616 27.81 11.49 59.29
CA ARG A 616 29.28 11.67 59.35
C ARG A 616 30.07 10.45 58.86
N THR A 617 29.48 9.25 58.93
CA THR A 617 30.08 8.00 58.43
C THR A 617 29.53 7.60 57.07
N CYS A 618 28.70 8.43 56.44
CA CYS A 618 28.00 8.12 55.18
C CYS A 618 28.95 7.63 54.08
N LEU A 619 30.07 8.33 53.81
CA LEU A 619 31.04 7.90 52.78
C LEU A 619 31.78 6.59 53.11
N ILE A 620 31.77 6.16 54.38
CA ILE A 620 32.40 4.91 54.84
C ILE A 620 31.37 3.77 54.87
N ASP A 621 30.11 4.08 55.18
CA ASP A 621 29.00 3.13 55.27
C ASP A 621 28.41 2.78 53.88
N VAL A 622 28.54 3.67 52.89
CA VAL A 622 28.04 3.45 51.52
C VAL A 622 29.00 2.55 50.74
N LYS A 623 28.49 1.42 50.26
CA LYS A 623 29.25 0.41 49.50
C LYS A 623 29.37 0.76 48.02
N ILE A 624 29.95 1.93 47.71
CA ILE A 624 30.08 2.45 46.34
C ILE A 624 30.84 1.47 45.44
N SER A 625 31.93 0.88 45.93
CA SER A 625 32.75 -0.06 45.15
C SER A 625 31.98 -1.32 44.73
N VAL A 626 31.18 -1.88 45.63
CA VAL A 626 30.37 -3.08 45.34
C VAL A 626 29.26 -2.75 44.34
N GLY A 627 28.58 -1.61 44.50
CA GLY A 627 27.55 -1.17 43.55
C GLY A 627 28.13 -0.87 42.16
N PHE A 628 29.29 -0.21 42.08
CA PHE A 628 29.98 0.08 40.81
C PHE A 628 30.44 -1.18 40.10
N VAL A 629 31.15 -2.07 40.80
CA VAL A 629 31.62 -3.32 40.22
C VAL A 629 30.44 -4.22 39.82
N GLY A 630 29.36 -4.21 40.62
CA GLY A 630 28.13 -4.93 40.32
C GLY A 630 27.46 -4.48 39.02
N VAL A 631 27.19 -3.18 38.86
CA VAL A 631 26.61 -2.62 37.63
C VAL A 631 27.55 -2.81 36.44
N LEU A 632 28.86 -2.65 36.64
CA LEU A 632 29.86 -2.92 35.60
C LEU A 632 29.80 -4.37 35.10
N PHE A 633 29.70 -5.36 36.00
CA PHE A 633 29.59 -6.77 35.60
C PHE A 633 28.30 -7.08 34.83
N VAL A 634 27.19 -6.43 35.18
CA VAL A 634 25.95 -6.53 34.42
C VAL A 634 26.16 -6.00 32.99
N LEU A 635 26.77 -4.83 32.82
CA LEU A 635 27.04 -4.25 31.49
C LEU A 635 28.00 -5.13 30.67
N LEU A 636 29.08 -5.63 31.29
CA LEU A 636 30.02 -6.54 30.64
C LEU A 636 29.38 -7.87 30.22
N SER A 637 28.39 -8.36 30.98
CA SER A 637 27.60 -9.54 30.61
C SER A 637 26.76 -9.28 29.36
N VAL A 638 26.09 -8.12 29.28
CA VAL A 638 25.36 -7.71 28.07
C VAL A 638 26.29 -7.61 26.86
N MET A 639 27.45 -6.96 27.01
CA MET A 639 28.45 -6.85 25.94
C MET A 639 29.00 -8.21 25.49
N SER A 640 29.27 -9.12 26.43
CA SER A 640 29.74 -10.46 26.14
C SER A 640 28.69 -11.29 25.40
N SER A 641 27.41 -11.15 25.75
CA SER A 641 26.29 -11.79 25.06
C SER A 641 26.17 -11.32 23.62
N ILE A 642 26.17 -9.99 23.41
CA ILE A 642 26.11 -9.40 22.05
C ILE A 642 27.33 -9.83 21.23
N GLY A 643 28.52 -9.81 21.81
CA GLY A 643 29.75 -10.26 21.16
C GLY A 643 29.69 -11.75 20.77
N PHE A 644 29.18 -12.62 21.64
CA PHE A 644 28.99 -14.04 21.33
C PHE A 644 28.05 -14.25 20.13
N TYR A 645 26.87 -13.61 20.12
CA TYR A 645 25.93 -13.74 19.01
C TYR A 645 26.48 -13.15 17.70
N SER A 646 27.27 -12.09 17.80
CA SER A 646 28.00 -11.51 16.67
C SER A 646 29.04 -12.49 16.09
N TYR A 647 29.74 -13.27 16.91
CA TYR A 647 30.59 -14.36 16.40
C TYR A 647 29.82 -15.43 15.63
N CYS A 648 28.59 -15.73 16.06
CA CYS A 648 27.68 -16.64 15.37
C CYS A 648 27.09 -16.04 14.09
N GLY A 649 27.41 -14.78 13.74
CA GLY A 649 26.92 -14.10 12.54
C GLY A 649 25.45 -13.68 12.64
N ILE A 650 24.91 -13.55 13.85
CA ILE A 650 23.54 -13.10 14.09
C ILE A 650 23.56 -11.58 14.21
N ALA A 651 22.89 -10.90 13.29
CA ALA A 651 22.74 -9.45 13.32
C ALA A 651 21.86 -9.00 14.50
N GLY A 652 22.23 -7.89 15.13
CA GLY A 652 21.46 -7.27 16.20
C GLY A 652 20.39 -6.33 15.66
N THR A 653 19.44 -6.00 16.53
CA THR A 653 18.40 -4.98 16.27
C THR A 653 18.58 -3.79 17.21
N LEU A 654 17.98 -2.65 16.88
CA LEU A 654 18.00 -1.47 17.77
C LEU A 654 17.34 -1.75 19.14
N ILE A 655 16.35 -2.63 19.19
CA ILE A 655 15.64 -3.06 20.42
C ILE A 655 16.61 -3.66 21.45
N ILE A 656 17.71 -4.28 21.01
CA ILE A 656 18.72 -4.85 21.92
C ILE A 656 19.35 -3.77 22.78
N PHE A 657 19.63 -2.59 22.24
CA PHE A 657 20.23 -1.49 22.99
C PHE A 657 19.24 -0.79 23.91
N GLU A 658 17.96 -0.83 23.55
CA GLU A 658 16.90 -0.17 24.31
C GLU A 658 16.37 -1.02 25.46
N VAL A 659 16.14 -2.32 25.29
CA VAL A 659 15.39 -3.14 26.28
C VAL A 659 16.30 -4.05 27.11
N ILE A 660 17.28 -4.70 26.48
CA ILE A 660 18.07 -5.76 27.13
C ILE A 660 18.85 -5.26 28.35
N PRO A 661 19.54 -4.11 28.32
CA PRO A 661 20.32 -3.71 29.49
C PRO A 661 19.43 -3.36 30.69
N PHE A 662 18.18 -2.90 30.50
CA PHE A 662 17.26 -2.71 31.62
C PHE A 662 16.81 -4.04 32.25
N LEU A 663 16.42 -5.01 31.43
CA LEU A 663 16.00 -6.33 31.92
C LEU A 663 17.13 -7.03 32.68
N VAL A 664 18.34 -7.01 32.11
CA VAL A 664 19.51 -7.68 32.71
C VAL A 664 19.99 -6.92 33.96
N LEU A 665 19.92 -5.58 33.97
CA LEU A 665 20.23 -4.79 35.17
C LEU A 665 19.25 -5.07 36.31
N ALA A 666 17.95 -5.15 36.04
CA ALA A 666 16.95 -5.43 37.07
C ALA A 666 17.21 -6.78 37.77
N VAL A 667 17.47 -7.84 36.99
CA VAL A 667 17.77 -9.17 37.54
C VAL A 667 19.15 -9.23 38.20
N GLY A 668 20.17 -8.63 37.57
CA GLY A 668 21.55 -8.66 38.06
C GLY A 668 21.71 -7.92 39.39
N VAL A 669 21.06 -6.77 39.51
CA VAL A 669 21.07 -5.95 40.73
C VAL A 669 20.39 -6.69 41.89
N ASP A 670 19.23 -7.32 41.68
CA ASP A 670 18.51 -8.08 42.73
C ASP A 670 19.38 -9.19 43.34
N ASN A 671 20.07 -9.96 42.50
CA ASN A 671 21.02 -10.99 42.96
C ASN A 671 22.15 -10.41 43.81
N ILE A 672 22.71 -9.26 43.42
CA ILE A 672 23.76 -8.57 44.20
C ILE A 672 23.19 -8.11 45.55
N PHE A 673 21.99 -7.56 45.58
CA PHE A 673 21.32 -7.15 46.82
C PHE A 673 21.13 -8.32 47.78
N ILE A 674 20.61 -9.44 47.29
CA ILE A 674 20.39 -10.64 48.10
C ILE A 674 21.72 -11.14 48.70
N ILE A 675 22.79 -11.24 47.89
CA ILE A 675 24.12 -11.67 48.34
C ILE A 675 24.67 -10.74 49.43
N VAL A 676 24.68 -9.43 49.17
CA VAL A 676 25.30 -8.44 50.07
C VAL A 676 24.51 -8.33 51.38
N GLN A 677 23.18 -8.30 51.32
CA GLN A 677 22.35 -8.15 52.51
C GLN A 677 22.38 -9.40 53.40
N HIS A 678 22.41 -10.60 52.82
CA HIS A 678 22.58 -11.83 53.60
C HIS A 678 23.96 -11.95 54.22
N PHE A 679 25.01 -11.49 53.52
CA PHE A 679 26.36 -11.44 54.08
C PHE A 679 26.41 -10.51 55.30
N GLU A 680 25.82 -9.32 55.23
CA GLU A 680 25.75 -8.38 56.36
C GLU A 680 24.95 -8.90 57.56
N LYS A 681 23.83 -9.59 57.31
CA LYS A 681 23.01 -10.21 58.37
C LYS A 681 23.72 -11.39 59.05
N THR A 682 24.70 -11.99 58.39
CA THR A 682 25.43 -13.14 58.92
C THR A 682 26.48 -12.66 59.93
N LYS A 683 26.28 -12.93 61.23
CA LYS A 683 27.21 -12.51 62.28
C LYS A 683 28.59 -13.16 62.11
N TYR A 684 29.58 -12.34 61.73
CA TYR A 684 30.98 -12.74 61.50
C TYR A 684 31.62 -13.43 62.72
N GLU A 685 31.29 -12.99 63.93
CA GLU A 685 31.82 -13.51 65.21
C GLU A 685 31.61 -15.02 65.43
N LYS A 686 30.76 -15.65 64.63
CA LYS A 686 30.42 -17.07 64.72
C LYS A 686 31.31 -17.98 63.85
N TYR A 687 32.22 -17.42 63.05
CA TYR A 687 33.04 -18.16 62.07
C TYR A 687 34.53 -17.86 62.25
N SER A 688 35.38 -18.84 61.92
CA SER A 688 36.84 -18.77 62.12
C SER A 688 37.58 -17.91 61.08
N SER A 689 37.01 -17.72 59.89
CA SER A 689 37.61 -16.90 58.81
C SER A 689 36.54 -16.23 57.94
N ILE A 690 36.90 -15.11 57.30
CA ILE A 690 36.04 -14.39 56.34
C ILE A 690 35.61 -15.32 55.20
N ASP A 691 36.53 -16.15 54.70
CA ASP A 691 36.28 -17.09 53.61
C ASP A 691 35.20 -18.10 53.95
N THR A 692 35.24 -18.67 55.16
CA THR A 692 34.20 -19.58 55.64
C THR A 692 32.87 -18.90 55.87
N CYS A 693 32.86 -17.62 56.27
CA CYS A 693 31.64 -16.82 56.38
C CYS A 693 31.00 -16.62 55.01
N LEU A 694 31.78 -16.16 54.02
CA LEU A 694 31.32 -15.93 52.65
C LEU A 694 30.81 -17.22 51.99
N ALA A 695 31.54 -18.33 52.14
CA ALA A 695 31.14 -19.65 51.64
C ALA A 695 29.81 -20.12 52.25
N THR A 696 29.61 -19.90 53.55
CA THR A 696 28.37 -20.27 54.25
C THR A 696 27.20 -19.36 53.88
N THR A 697 27.46 -18.09 53.58
CA THR A 697 26.45 -17.19 53.02
C THR A 697 26.03 -17.70 51.65
N ILE A 698 26.97 -17.88 50.70
CA ILE A 698 26.70 -18.35 49.34
C ILE A 698 26.01 -19.71 49.35
N SER A 699 26.35 -20.63 50.25
CA SER A 699 25.68 -21.93 50.33
C SER A 699 24.19 -21.83 50.63
N ARG A 700 23.79 -20.86 51.46
CA ARG A 700 22.39 -20.68 51.88
C ARG A 700 21.55 -19.95 50.85
N ILE A 701 22.14 -18.99 50.14
CA ILE A 701 21.42 -18.16 49.16
C ILE A 701 21.54 -18.66 47.72
N GLY A 702 22.62 -19.34 47.34
CA GLY A 702 22.85 -19.79 45.97
C GLY A 702 21.76 -20.70 45.37
N PRO A 703 21.04 -21.53 46.16
CA PRO A 703 19.90 -22.30 45.65
C PRO A 703 18.62 -21.48 45.35
N SER A 704 18.55 -20.24 45.84
CA SER A 704 17.43 -19.31 45.58
C SER A 704 17.66 -18.60 44.26
#